data_AF-A0A3M7MGS3-F1
#
_entry.id   AF-A0A3M7MGS3-F1
#
_cell.length_a   1.000
_cell.length_b   1.000
_cell.length_c   1.000
_cell.angle_alpha   90.00
_cell.angle_beta   90.00
_cell.angle_gamma   90.00
#
_symmetry.space_group_name_H-M   'P 1'
#
loop_
_entity.id
_entity.type
_entity.pdbx_description
1 polymer ?
#
loop_
_entity_poly.entity_id
_entity_poly.type
_entity_poly.pdbx_seq_one_letter_code
_entity_poly.pdbx_strand_id
1 'polypeptide(L)'
;MSDRANPASQNGLSPSTPSTPSTPSVGASSRGTNALATRITNVLSASYADLEIRDALETLDARGVQNTAETRRQLRLDVQKEVIQCNGEIIKDFGQVAEQLKRIGTAISSLNSYCADMRGHIAAANQEAGPVLEEATSLISQKQQVETKQQILNAFTSHFLISEDDATVLTSTAEPVNEDFFQVLTRVKKIHHDSQVLLGTEDQRLGLEVLEQSSKQLNAAFQKLYRWIQREFKTLDLENPQISASVRRSLRVLAERPTLFQSCLDSFAEARESILSDSFHAALTGSTSEEHIATKPIEFHAHDPLRYIGDMLAWVHSTTVSEREALENLFISDGDEIKRSIQAGLESEPWLRGDEDAEVFDGRKALNQLVSRDLTGVARLLRQRTEQVVQGHDDATLAYKIANLIAFYKGTFAKLVGADSDVLDLFDTLESSAMRQFRANMRDYVANVQSDVVTAPADLSPPEFLEGALGMLRILAKSYDTSVAATDDNGEGFQTVLAEGLDPFLNGCEKLQQGMKEPDSTIFAINCLFAAKEVLAQYTFANERVSEIDDTIDENVAKLTAYQHQYLIQESGLVALLDALATITDTPESLKTIPELDAFKPDTLVAVSQQLDEFLPSALIDASENIKLLRNRQMIQDITEAAARKFCEDFELVEAKMIAADDLTYDEEKEDEDQEPGLREMFPRTSGEIRAVPSMQFWFAFTVASSSPTLLAFAMSATTTSAPFSKAVVRAIRRLYPRELADNSWDNTGLLLEAPFNPSRRQSNTVLLTIDLTKAVADEAIALNSSIIIAYHPIIFRGLKSLTLADTQQQSLLRLASHGISVYSPHTAFDSAPGGLGDWLADIVTGTKTSNDLLSPRAQPESSETTNEENNDDPFVEKKRPTFTLNHHPSQALLSFGVSPPADPVTAPHERAAIKPQSPELPSHPNAGMGRIVKFKDPQPLPMLLDRIGKGLHNPKGFPIAIPQGKSIADIEIRSVGICAGSGSTLLSGLDVDLLFTGEMDHHAALAAIEQGRVVISLFHSNSERGFLAEVLLGQLEEAVQEEWTRVREEEKDNEQLKEALEDDDFEIAVSEADRDPYGIVVLKSEA
;
A
#
# COMPACT_ATOMS: atom_id res chain seq x y z
N MET A 1 22.72 75.57 11.56
CA MET A 1 21.70 75.24 10.56
C MET A 1 20.37 75.21 11.31
N SER A 2 19.40 76.09 11.03
CA SER A 2 18.54 76.10 9.82
C SER A 2 17.59 74.89 9.87
N ASP A 3 16.25 75.03 9.91
CA ASP A 3 15.39 76.18 9.52
C ASP A 3 14.07 76.32 10.33
N ARG A 4 13.34 77.43 10.09
CA ARG A 4 11.87 77.74 10.15
C ARG A 4 10.86 76.81 10.89
N ALA A 5 9.72 77.29 11.43
CA ALA A 5 9.16 78.66 11.67
C ALA A 5 7.90 78.67 12.59
N ASN A 6 7.47 79.88 12.96
CA ASN A 6 6.30 80.35 13.78
C ASN A 6 4.89 80.06 13.17
N PRO A 7 3.71 80.43 13.76
CA PRO A 7 3.37 81.31 14.94
C PRO A 7 2.32 80.66 15.93
N ALA A 8 1.43 81.27 16.75
CA ALA A 8 0.96 82.66 17.03
C ALA A 8 0.20 82.83 18.39
N SER A 9 0.07 84.08 18.89
CA SER A 9 -1.10 84.71 19.61
C SER A 9 -1.62 84.19 20.99
N GLN A 10 -2.18 84.99 21.94
CA GLN A 10 -2.26 86.46 22.19
C GLN A 10 -2.80 86.81 23.63
N ASN A 11 -2.36 87.96 24.22
CA ASN A 11 -3.03 88.87 25.21
C ASN A 11 -3.58 88.31 26.57
N GLY A 12 -3.87 88.99 27.70
CA GLY A 12 -3.86 90.39 28.28
C GLY A 12 -4.31 90.30 29.78
N LEU A 13 -4.57 91.30 30.68
CA LEU A 13 -4.47 92.78 30.84
C LEU A 13 -4.64 93.17 32.36
N SER A 14 -4.51 94.45 32.78
CA SER A 14 -4.65 94.98 34.20
C SER A 14 -4.85 96.53 34.22
N PRO A 15 -4.81 97.35 35.33
CA PRO A 15 -4.73 97.18 36.82
C PRO A 15 -5.70 98.12 37.65
N SER A 16 -5.52 98.37 38.99
CA SER A 16 -5.75 99.68 39.71
C SER A 16 -5.74 99.69 41.29
N THR A 17 -5.58 100.87 41.94
CA THR A 17 -5.53 101.24 43.41
C THR A 17 -5.86 102.77 43.62
N PRO A 18 -5.65 103.58 44.72
CA PRO A 18 -5.22 103.41 46.16
C PRO A 18 -5.95 104.35 47.22
N SER A 19 -5.32 104.67 48.40
CA SER A 19 -5.35 105.94 49.23
C SER A 19 -6.01 106.04 50.66
N THR A 20 -5.72 107.14 51.42
CA THR A 20 -5.95 107.46 52.89
C THR A 20 -5.93 109.02 53.14
N PRO A 21 -5.77 109.72 54.34
CA PRO A 21 -5.67 109.43 55.81
C PRO A 21 -6.35 110.49 56.81
N SER A 22 -5.90 110.56 58.11
CA SER A 22 -5.86 111.74 59.08
C SER A 22 -6.92 111.97 60.22
N THR A 23 -6.67 112.95 61.14
CA THR A 23 -7.33 113.33 62.46
C THR A 23 -6.98 114.82 62.86
N PRO A 24 -7.14 115.44 64.09
CA PRO A 24 -7.75 115.16 65.43
C PRO A 24 -8.46 116.39 66.16
N SER A 25 -8.61 116.39 67.53
CA SER A 25 -8.59 117.54 68.52
C SER A 25 -9.76 117.81 69.53
N VAL A 26 -9.84 118.99 70.19
CA VAL A 26 -10.34 119.26 71.60
C VAL A 26 -11.23 120.53 71.76
N GLY A 27 -12.13 120.63 72.77
CA GLY A 27 -12.85 121.90 73.15
C GLY A 27 -13.71 121.85 74.45
N ALA A 28 -14.12 123.01 75.03
CA ALA A 28 -14.84 123.06 76.35
C ALA A 28 -15.67 124.33 76.70
N SER A 29 -16.71 124.14 77.56
CA SER A 29 -17.31 125.05 78.58
C SER A 29 -18.23 126.26 78.23
N SER A 30 -19.37 126.41 78.95
CA SER A 30 -19.68 127.50 79.94
C SER A 30 -21.16 127.94 80.09
N ARG A 31 -21.53 128.39 81.32
CA ARG A 31 -22.60 129.33 81.82
C ARG A 31 -23.93 129.55 81.04
N GLY A 32 -25.13 129.73 81.64
CA GLY A 32 -25.58 129.59 83.04
C GLY A 32 -26.56 130.69 83.54
N THR A 33 -27.89 130.46 83.52
CA THR A 33 -28.94 131.33 84.16
C THR A 33 -30.18 130.55 84.65
N ASN A 34 -30.93 131.15 85.60
CA ASN A 34 -32.06 130.61 86.39
C ASN A 34 -32.93 129.49 85.80
N ALA A 35 -33.03 128.36 86.53
CA ALA A 35 -33.75 127.15 86.11
C ALA A 35 -35.11 126.87 86.81
N LEU A 36 -35.62 127.78 87.66
CA LEU A 36 -36.85 127.52 88.42
C LEU A 36 -38.13 127.85 87.63
N ALA A 37 -38.16 129.00 86.94
CA ALA A 37 -39.32 129.44 86.15
C ALA A 37 -39.62 128.46 85.00
N THR A 38 -38.59 128.09 84.23
CA THR A 38 -38.68 127.09 83.15
C THR A 38 -39.16 125.73 83.64
N ARG A 39 -38.82 125.31 84.86
CA ARG A 39 -39.28 124.02 85.40
C ARG A 39 -40.77 124.02 85.76
N ILE A 40 -41.30 125.12 86.30
CA ILE A 40 -42.73 125.20 86.64
C ILE A 40 -43.58 125.22 85.36
N THR A 41 -43.15 125.94 84.32
CA THR A 41 -43.82 125.90 83.01
C THR A 41 -43.76 124.50 82.39
N ASN A 42 -42.59 123.86 82.33
CA ASN A 42 -42.43 122.56 81.69
C ASN A 42 -43.21 121.42 82.38
N VAL A 43 -43.36 121.45 83.71
CA VAL A 43 -44.12 120.43 84.45
C VAL A 43 -45.63 120.57 84.25
N LEU A 44 -46.14 121.78 83.99
CA LEU A 44 -47.55 122.02 83.67
C LEU A 44 -47.88 121.86 82.18
N SER A 45 -46.87 121.75 81.31
CA SER A 45 -47.04 121.46 79.87
C SER A 45 -46.75 120.01 79.49
N ALA A 46 -46.45 119.13 80.45
CA ALA A 46 -46.23 117.71 80.21
C ALA A 46 -47.57 117.02 79.89
N SER A 47 -47.70 116.49 78.67
CA SER A 47 -48.89 115.75 78.24
C SER A 47 -48.92 114.35 78.87
N TYR A 48 -50.12 113.85 79.17
CA TYR A 48 -50.36 112.45 79.61
C TYR A 48 -50.04 111.38 78.53
N ALA A 49 -49.43 111.77 77.40
CA ALA A 49 -49.00 110.89 76.32
C ALA A 49 -47.50 110.50 76.37
N ASP A 50 -46.75 110.99 77.38
CA ASP A 50 -45.33 110.66 77.54
C ASP A 50 -45.15 109.26 78.16
N LEU A 51 -44.67 108.30 77.37
CA LEU A 51 -44.44 106.93 77.83
C LEU A 51 -43.32 106.83 78.88
N GLU A 52 -42.27 107.66 78.82
CA GLU A 52 -41.17 107.58 79.79
C GLU A 52 -41.66 107.98 81.18
N ILE A 53 -42.54 108.99 81.26
CA ILE A 53 -43.17 109.40 82.52
C ILE A 53 -44.14 108.33 83.03
N ARG A 54 -44.91 107.68 82.15
CA ARG A 54 -45.82 106.59 82.53
C ARG A 54 -45.07 105.39 83.08
N ASP A 55 -44.08 104.89 82.36
CA ASP A 55 -43.33 103.69 82.74
C ASP A 55 -42.46 103.95 83.99
N ALA A 56 -41.97 105.18 84.18
CA ALA A 56 -41.32 105.59 85.43
C ALA A 56 -42.28 105.64 86.64
N LEU A 57 -43.55 106.01 86.43
CA LEU A 57 -44.59 105.95 87.47
C LEU A 57 -45.02 104.51 87.77
N GLU A 58 -45.18 103.67 86.75
CA GLU A 58 -45.50 102.24 86.87
C GLU A 58 -44.38 101.48 87.60
N THR A 59 -43.12 101.82 87.32
CA THR A 59 -41.93 101.33 88.07
C THR A 59 -41.90 101.83 89.52
N LEU A 60 -42.50 102.99 89.83
CA LEU A 60 -42.63 103.50 91.20
C LEU A 60 -43.77 102.82 91.97
N ASP A 61 -44.88 102.54 91.30
CA ASP A 61 -46.07 101.89 91.87
C ASP A 61 -45.80 100.41 92.17
N ALA A 62 -45.10 99.72 91.27
CA ALA A 62 -44.59 98.36 91.49
C ALA A 62 -43.61 98.24 92.69
N ARG A 63 -43.04 99.36 93.17
CA ARG A 63 -42.22 99.44 94.39
C ARG A 63 -43.03 99.75 95.66
N GLY A 64 -44.34 99.97 95.57
CA GLY A 64 -45.26 100.17 96.71
C GLY A 64 -44.95 101.38 97.60
N VAL A 65 -44.29 102.41 97.06
CA VAL A 65 -43.65 103.46 97.87
C VAL A 65 -44.66 104.46 98.43
N GLN A 66 -44.96 104.37 99.73
CA GLN A 66 -45.81 105.35 100.41
C GLN A 66 -45.13 106.72 100.57
N ASN A 67 -45.92 107.79 100.42
CA ASN A 67 -45.46 109.18 100.30
C ASN A 67 -45.15 109.86 101.64
N THR A 68 -44.31 109.26 102.48
CA THR A 68 -43.84 109.85 103.75
C THR A 68 -42.76 110.92 103.51
N ALA A 69 -42.30 111.56 104.58
CA ALA A 69 -41.18 112.52 104.52
C ALA A 69 -39.80 111.85 104.39
N GLU A 70 -39.70 110.56 104.74
CA GLU A 70 -38.46 109.80 104.78
C GLU A 70 -38.20 109.10 103.44
N THR A 71 -39.20 108.45 102.85
CA THR A 71 -39.11 107.89 101.49
C THR A 71 -38.75 108.97 100.46
N ARG A 72 -39.35 110.16 100.57
CA ARG A 72 -39.00 111.34 99.76
C ARG A 72 -37.55 111.82 99.89
N ARG A 73 -36.81 111.41 100.93
CA ARG A 73 -35.38 111.72 101.09
C ARG A 73 -34.48 110.58 100.62
N GLN A 74 -34.88 109.31 100.79
CA GLN A 74 -34.01 108.16 100.50
C GLN A 74 -34.21 107.55 99.10
N LEU A 75 -35.41 107.58 98.51
CA LEU A 75 -35.74 106.89 97.25
C LEU A 75 -34.72 107.13 96.12
N ARG A 76 -34.19 108.35 95.98
CA ARG A 76 -33.16 108.66 94.98
C ARG A 76 -31.83 107.96 95.26
N LEU A 77 -31.40 107.87 96.52
CA LEU A 77 -30.16 107.21 96.90
C LEU A 77 -30.24 105.70 96.69
N ASP A 78 -31.39 105.09 97.01
CA ASP A 78 -31.60 103.66 96.85
C ASP A 78 -31.63 103.25 95.36
N VAL A 79 -32.37 103.99 94.52
CA VAL A 79 -32.34 103.79 93.05
C VAL A 79 -30.93 103.97 92.48
N GLN A 80 -30.18 104.99 92.92
CA GLN A 80 -28.80 105.17 92.47
C GLN A 80 -27.87 104.04 92.93
N LYS A 81 -28.11 103.45 94.11
CA LYS A 81 -27.35 102.30 94.63
C LYS A 81 -27.62 101.02 93.82
N GLU A 82 -28.88 100.73 93.51
CA GLU A 82 -29.27 99.59 92.67
C GLU A 82 -28.62 99.67 91.27
N VAL A 83 -28.73 100.83 90.61
CA VAL A 83 -28.17 101.04 89.27
C VAL A 83 -26.64 100.90 89.26
N ILE A 84 -25.95 101.37 90.31
CA ILE A 84 -24.50 101.17 90.45
C ILE A 84 -24.16 99.68 90.65
N GLN A 85 -24.96 98.93 91.40
CA GLN A 85 -24.72 97.51 91.64
C GLN A 85 -24.92 96.66 90.38
N CYS A 86 -26.04 96.83 89.66
CA CYS A 86 -26.28 96.11 88.40
C CYS A 86 -25.21 96.41 87.33
N ASN A 87 -24.79 97.67 87.20
CA ASN A 87 -23.71 98.03 86.28
C ASN A 87 -22.35 97.44 86.71
N GLY A 88 -22.10 97.28 88.01
CA GLY A 88 -20.92 96.61 88.54
C GLY A 88 -20.87 95.11 88.20
N GLU A 89 -22.02 94.43 88.24
CA GLU A 89 -22.13 93.02 87.86
C GLU A 89 -21.95 92.82 86.34
N ILE A 90 -22.59 93.65 85.50
CA ILE A 90 -22.42 93.60 84.03
C ILE A 90 -20.95 93.82 83.61
N ILE A 91 -20.24 94.77 84.22
CA ILE A 91 -18.83 95.03 83.93
C ILE A 91 -17.92 93.85 84.33
N LYS A 92 -18.24 93.19 85.46
CA LYS A 92 -17.50 92.01 85.94
C LYS A 92 -17.59 90.83 84.97
N ASP A 93 -18.76 90.61 84.36
CA ASP A 93 -18.96 89.51 83.42
C ASP A 93 -18.38 89.82 82.03
N PHE A 94 -18.52 91.06 81.54
CA PHE A 94 -17.82 91.50 80.32
C PHE A 94 -16.29 91.41 80.44
N GLY A 95 -15.73 91.66 81.64
CA GLY A 95 -14.30 91.46 81.90
C GLY A 95 -13.84 90.02 81.66
N GLN A 96 -14.63 89.02 82.09
CA GLN A 96 -14.32 87.61 81.87
C GLN A 96 -14.32 87.22 80.38
N VAL A 97 -15.26 87.78 79.60
CA VAL A 97 -15.34 87.56 78.14
C VAL A 97 -14.14 88.19 77.42
N ALA A 98 -13.70 89.39 77.83
CA ALA A 98 -12.53 90.05 77.26
C ALA A 98 -11.23 89.27 77.55
N GLU A 99 -11.08 88.68 78.74
CA GLU A 99 -9.94 87.84 79.12
C GLU A 99 -9.84 86.58 78.25
N GLN A 100 -10.97 85.94 77.94
CA GLN A 100 -11.04 84.76 77.05
C GLN A 100 -10.65 85.11 75.61
N LEU A 101 -11.20 86.19 75.04
CA LEU A 101 -10.85 86.68 73.70
C LEU A 101 -9.34 86.95 73.56
N LYS A 102 -8.73 87.53 74.60
CA LYS A 102 -7.29 87.81 74.65
C LYS A 102 -6.44 86.53 74.61
N ARG A 103 -6.86 85.47 75.31
CA ARG A 103 -6.19 84.15 75.27
C ARG A 103 -6.25 83.50 73.89
N ILE A 104 -7.41 83.58 73.21
CA ILE A 104 -7.57 83.07 71.84
C ILE A 104 -6.64 83.82 70.88
N GLY A 105 -6.54 85.15 70.99
CA GLY A 105 -5.61 85.96 70.19
C GLY A 105 -4.14 85.55 70.37
N THR A 106 -3.71 85.21 71.59
CA THR A 106 -2.35 84.70 71.82
C THR A 106 -2.14 83.30 71.22
N ALA A 107 -3.12 82.40 71.28
CA ALA A 107 -3.00 81.05 70.73
C ALA A 107 -2.87 81.06 69.19
N ILE A 108 -3.67 81.90 68.50
CA ILE A 108 -3.59 82.07 67.04
C ILE A 108 -2.23 82.65 66.62
N SER A 109 -1.69 83.59 67.40
CA SER A 109 -0.36 84.18 67.15
C SER A 109 0.75 83.12 67.23
N SER A 110 0.72 82.27 68.26
CA SER A 110 1.69 81.17 68.39
C SER A 110 1.58 80.15 67.26
N LEU A 111 0.36 79.79 66.84
CA LEU A 111 0.15 78.85 65.74
C LEU A 111 0.74 79.38 64.43
N ASN A 112 0.56 80.67 64.12
CA ASN A 112 1.16 81.30 62.94
C ASN A 112 2.69 81.29 62.98
N SER A 113 3.33 81.38 64.15
CA SER A 113 4.79 81.24 64.29
C SER A 113 5.24 79.84 63.92
N TYR A 114 4.68 78.80 64.56
CA TYR A 114 5.03 77.40 64.25
C TYR A 114 4.80 77.04 62.77
N CYS A 115 3.72 77.54 62.18
CA CYS A 115 3.43 77.37 60.75
C CYS A 115 4.36 78.19 59.83
N ALA A 116 5.15 79.14 60.34
CA ALA A 116 6.22 79.81 59.59
C ALA A 116 7.54 79.03 59.73
N ASP A 117 7.93 78.69 60.97
CA ASP A 117 9.16 77.94 61.28
C ASP A 117 9.20 76.58 60.56
N MET A 118 8.08 75.85 60.56
CA MET A 118 7.97 74.56 59.87
C MET A 118 8.12 74.68 58.35
N ARG A 119 7.71 75.80 57.74
CA ARG A 119 7.96 76.08 56.31
C ARG A 119 9.44 76.41 56.06
N GLY A 120 10.11 77.09 56.99
CA GLY A 120 11.56 77.31 56.94
C GLY A 120 12.34 75.99 56.95
N HIS A 121 11.99 75.07 57.86
CA HIS A 121 12.63 73.75 57.93
C HIS A 121 12.42 72.90 56.67
N ILE A 122 11.21 72.90 56.09
CA ILE A 122 10.94 72.16 54.84
C ILE A 122 11.72 72.76 53.65
N ALA A 123 11.84 74.09 53.58
CA ALA A 123 12.63 74.75 52.54
C ALA A 123 14.13 74.41 52.65
N ALA A 124 14.69 74.43 53.86
CA ALA A 124 16.07 74.04 54.10
C ALA A 124 16.33 72.56 53.77
N ALA A 125 15.47 71.65 54.22
CA ALA A 125 15.61 70.22 53.95
C ALA A 125 15.56 69.89 52.45
N ASN A 126 14.70 70.55 51.67
CA ASN A 126 14.67 70.39 50.22
C ASN A 126 15.93 70.95 49.54
N GLN A 127 16.50 72.05 50.07
CA GLN A 127 17.73 72.65 49.54
C GLN A 127 18.97 71.78 49.83
N GLU A 128 19.00 71.07 50.96
CA GLU A 128 20.06 70.11 51.32
C GLU A 128 19.91 68.77 50.57
N ALA A 129 18.67 68.28 50.38
CA ALA A 129 18.42 66.98 49.73
C ALA A 129 18.55 67.01 48.19
N GLY A 130 18.36 68.17 47.54
CA GLY A 130 18.38 68.31 46.09
C GLY A 130 19.64 67.73 45.40
N PRO A 131 20.86 68.17 45.76
CA PRO A 131 22.09 67.68 45.15
C PRO A 131 22.30 66.17 45.33
N VAL A 132 21.90 65.62 46.49
CA VAL A 132 22.00 64.19 46.80
C VAL A 132 21.05 63.36 45.92
N LEU A 133 19.86 63.90 45.62
CA LEU A 133 18.91 63.27 44.69
C LEU A 133 19.41 63.31 43.23
N GLU A 134 20.05 64.39 42.79
CA GLU A 134 20.67 64.49 41.46
C GLU A 134 21.83 63.50 41.31
N GLU A 135 22.73 63.43 42.31
CA GLU A 135 23.85 62.47 42.33
C GLU A 135 23.35 61.02 42.34
N ALA A 136 22.38 60.70 43.20
CA ALA A 136 21.76 59.37 43.25
C ALA A 136 21.10 59.00 41.92
N THR A 137 20.41 59.93 41.26
CA THR A 137 19.77 59.70 39.94
C THR A 137 20.83 59.43 38.86
N SER A 138 21.94 60.17 38.86
CA SER A 138 23.08 59.94 37.96
C SER A 138 23.70 58.56 38.18
N LEU A 139 23.94 58.17 39.44
CA LEU A 139 24.51 56.86 39.79
C LEU A 139 23.55 55.70 39.44
N ILE A 140 22.24 55.87 39.59
CA ILE A 140 21.23 54.88 39.16
C ILE A 140 21.27 54.71 37.64
N SER A 141 21.37 55.80 36.88
CA SER A 141 21.47 55.73 35.40
C SER A 141 22.77 55.06 34.94
N GLN A 142 23.91 55.40 35.56
CA GLN A 142 25.19 54.74 35.29
C GLN A 142 25.14 53.25 35.63
N LYS A 143 24.56 52.89 36.79
CA LYS A 143 24.34 51.50 37.19
C LYS A 143 23.55 50.74 36.13
N GLN A 144 22.41 51.27 35.68
CA GLN A 144 21.60 50.64 34.62
C GLN A 144 22.40 50.44 33.33
N GLN A 145 23.19 51.42 32.89
CA GLN A 145 24.04 51.26 31.70
C GLN A 145 25.10 50.15 31.86
N VAL A 146 25.67 49.98 33.07
CA VAL A 146 26.61 48.88 33.36
C VAL A 146 25.90 47.54 33.41
N GLU A 147 24.72 47.46 34.03
CA GLU A 147 23.89 46.23 34.06
C GLU A 147 23.49 45.80 32.64
N THR A 148 23.05 46.72 31.77
CA THR A 148 22.75 46.41 30.35
C THR A 148 24.00 45.95 29.60
N LYS A 149 25.17 46.59 29.79
CA LYS A 149 26.42 46.15 29.17
C LYS A 149 26.85 44.77 29.65
N GLN A 150 26.66 44.44 30.93
CA GLN A 150 26.98 43.13 31.47
C GLN A 150 25.99 42.06 30.96
N GLN A 151 24.71 42.38 30.81
CA GLN A 151 23.73 41.49 30.17
C GLN A 151 24.11 41.18 28.71
N ILE A 152 24.49 42.20 27.93
CA ILE A 152 24.95 42.03 26.54
C ILE A 152 26.24 41.20 26.48
N LEU A 153 27.22 41.47 27.34
CA LEU A 153 28.48 40.71 27.39
C LEU A 153 28.25 39.24 27.79
N ASN A 154 27.39 38.97 28.76
CA ASN A 154 27.01 37.61 29.17
C ASN A 154 26.31 36.88 28.01
N ALA A 155 25.35 37.54 27.36
CA ALA A 155 24.66 36.98 26.20
C ALA A 155 25.64 36.65 25.07
N PHE A 156 26.51 37.58 24.69
CA PHE A 156 27.54 37.37 23.66
C PHE A 156 28.48 36.20 24.02
N THR A 157 28.96 36.17 25.27
CA THR A 157 29.83 35.10 25.79
C THR A 157 29.15 33.73 25.69
N SER A 158 27.87 33.62 26.08
CA SER A 158 27.11 32.36 25.99
C SER A 158 26.76 31.94 24.56
N HIS A 159 26.71 32.88 23.61
CA HIS A 159 26.18 32.67 22.27
C HIS A 159 27.26 32.46 21.20
N PHE A 160 28.45 33.07 21.35
CA PHE A 160 29.51 33.06 20.34
C PHE A 160 30.83 32.43 20.79
N LEU A 161 31.02 32.14 22.08
CA LEU A 161 32.24 31.49 22.58
C LEU A 161 32.02 30.01 22.89
N ILE A 162 33.07 29.23 22.64
CA ILE A 162 33.18 27.79 22.87
C ILE A 162 33.97 27.62 24.16
N SER A 163 33.46 26.86 25.15
CA SER A 163 34.22 26.57 26.38
C SER A 163 35.43 25.69 26.08
N GLU A 164 36.43 25.68 26.98
CA GLU A 164 37.48 24.66 26.92
C GLU A 164 36.89 23.26 27.12
N ASP A 165 35.84 23.12 27.95
CA ASP A 165 35.10 21.86 28.13
C ASP A 165 34.47 21.40 26.79
N ASP A 166 33.72 22.28 26.12
CA ASP A 166 33.13 22.03 24.80
C ASP A 166 34.20 21.60 23.78
N ALA A 167 35.34 22.28 23.77
CA ALA A 167 36.46 21.97 22.89
C ALA A 167 37.09 20.60 23.20
N THR A 168 37.20 20.21 24.48
CA THR A 168 37.72 18.87 24.83
C THR A 168 36.75 17.76 24.44
N VAL A 169 35.43 17.94 24.61
CA VAL A 169 34.41 16.99 24.14
C VAL A 169 34.54 16.73 22.63
N LEU A 170 34.74 17.79 21.83
CA LEU A 170 34.89 17.68 20.38
C LEU A 170 36.24 17.13 19.91
N THR A 171 37.34 17.41 20.62
CA THR A 171 38.71 17.11 20.13
C THR A 171 39.38 15.91 20.81
N SER A 172 39.03 15.59 22.05
CA SER A 172 39.67 14.53 22.82
C SER A 172 39.24 13.16 22.32
N THR A 173 40.21 12.32 21.93
CA THR A 173 39.99 10.90 21.60
C THR A 173 39.90 10.00 22.84
N ALA A 174 39.97 10.56 24.05
CA ALA A 174 39.69 9.84 25.30
C ALA A 174 38.21 9.93 25.70
N GLU A 175 37.53 11.03 25.35
CA GLU A 175 36.09 11.17 25.55
C GLU A 175 35.31 10.38 24.48
N PRO A 176 34.20 9.72 24.82
CA PRO A 176 33.39 8.95 23.87
C PRO A 176 32.71 9.85 22.82
N VAL A 177 32.06 9.21 21.84
CA VAL A 177 31.05 9.83 20.98
C VAL A 177 29.69 9.46 21.54
N ASN A 178 29.04 10.41 22.21
CA ASN A 178 27.78 10.23 22.91
C ASN A 178 26.80 11.40 22.60
N GLU A 179 25.68 11.48 23.31
CA GLU A 179 24.71 12.57 23.13
C GLU A 179 25.34 13.96 23.35
N ASP A 180 26.19 14.11 24.37
CA ASP A 180 26.86 15.38 24.68
C ASP A 180 27.75 15.85 23.52
N PHE A 181 28.49 14.93 22.88
CA PHE A 181 29.25 15.23 21.66
C PHE A 181 28.35 15.79 20.55
N PHE A 182 27.18 15.20 20.30
CA PHE A 182 26.26 15.70 19.27
C PHE A 182 25.61 17.04 19.65
N GLN A 183 25.28 17.26 20.93
CA GLN A 183 24.75 18.54 21.41
C GLN A 183 25.79 19.66 21.27
N VAL A 184 27.02 19.43 21.73
CA VAL A 184 28.14 20.39 21.60
C VAL A 184 28.47 20.64 20.12
N LEU A 185 28.51 19.60 19.28
CA LEU A 185 28.73 19.75 17.84
C LEU A 185 27.65 20.61 17.18
N THR A 186 26.38 20.40 17.53
CA THR A 186 25.25 21.19 17.03
C THR A 186 25.34 22.65 17.48
N ARG A 187 25.71 22.90 18.75
CA ARG A 187 25.96 24.25 19.27
C ARG A 187 27.14 24.93 18.57
N VAL A 188 28.24 24.22 18.29
CA VAL A 188 29.39 24.80 17.58
C VAL A 188 29.10 25.05 16.09
N LYS A 189 28.30 24.19 15.42
CA LYS A 189 27.77 24.49 14.07
C LYS A 189 26.91 25.76 14.07
N LYS A 190 26.06 25.93 15.09
CA LYS A 190 25.26 27.16 15.25
C LYS A 190 26.15 28.39 15.50
N ILE A 191 27.13 28.32 16.40
CA ILE A 191 28.12 29.40 16.61
C ILE A 191 28.81 29.76 15.30
N HIS A 192 29.21 28.77 14.51
CA HIS A 192 29.86 28.99 13.21
C HIS A 192 28.94 29.74 12.23
N HIS A 193 27.69 29.29 12.06
CA HIS A 193 26.71 29.97 11.21
C HIS A 193 26.38 31.38 11.69
N ASP A 194 26.03 31.56 12.97
CA ASP A 194 25.67 32.86 13.54
C ASP A 194 26.86 33.84 13.49
N SER A 195 28.11 33.35 13.55
CA SER A 195 29.31 34.19 13.39
C SER A 195 29.46 34.80 11.99
N GLN A 196 28.82 34.23 10.96
CA GLN A 196 28.79 34.82 9.62
C GLN A 196 28.01 36.16 9.62
N VAL A 197 27.03 36.32 10.50
CA VAL A 197 26.28 37.58 10.67
C VAL A 197 27.18 38.68 11.23
N LEU A 198 28.17 38.35 12.08
CA LEU A 198 29.14 39.31 12.63
C LEU A 198 30.05 39.91 11.53
N LEU A 199 30.28 39.19 10.43
CA LEU A 199 31.02 39.70 9.27
C LEU A 199 30.28 40.84 8.53
N GLY A 200 28.97 40.98 8.75
CA GLY A 200 28.17 42.11 8.25
C GLY A 200 28.30 43.40 9.06
N THR A 201 29.09 43.40 10.15
CA THR A 201 29.32 44.58 11.01
C THR A 201 30.59 45.34 10.61
N GLU A 202 30.72 46.58 11.09
CA GLU A 202 31.87 47.46 10.77
C GLU A 202 33.22 46.91 11.27
N ASP A 203 33.23 46.06 12.30
CA ASP A 203 34.43 45.55 12.99
C ASP A 203 34.61 44.03 12.79
N GLN A 204 34.76 43.62 11.53
CA GLN A 204 34.74 42.23 11.06
C GLN A 204 35.73 41.27 11.74
N ARG A 205 36.78 41.80 12.39
CA ARG A 205 37.88 41.02 12.97
C ARG A 205 37.40 39.97 13.97
N LEU A 206 36.45 40.32 14.84
CA LEU A 206 35.94 39.41 15.87
C LEU A 206 35.16 38.25 15.24
N GLY A 207 34.39 38.52 14.18
CA GLY A 207 33.68 37.48 13.42
C GLY A 207 34.63 36.51 12.74
N LEU A 208 35.71 37.02 12.11
CA LEU A 208 36.74 36.18 11.48
C LEU A 208 37.46 35.27 12.48
N GLU A 209 37.81 35.80 13.66
CA GLU A 209 38.53 35.06 14.70
C GLU A 209 37.67 33.94 15.32
N VAL A 210 36.37 34.21 15.56
CA VAL A 210 35.39 33.18 15.99
C VAL A 210 35.10 32.16 14.87
N LEU A 211 35.08 32.58 13.61
CA LEU A 211 34.84 31.69 12.46
C LEU A 211 36.02 30.74 12.21
N GLU A 212 37.26 31.22 12.33
CA GLU A 212 38.47 30.38 12.29
C GLU A 212 38.49 29.39 13.45
N GLN A 213 38.25 29.84 14.68
CA GLN A 213 38.23 28.98 15.86
C GLN A 213 37.14 27.90 15.75
N SER A 214 35.91 28.26 15.39
CA SER A 214 34.80 27.30 15.22
C SER A 214 35.06 26.31 14.09
N SER A 215 35.53 26.76 12.91
CA SER A 215 35.89 25.87 11.80
C SER A 215 36.98 24.86 12.18
N LYS A 216 37.99 25.29 12.94
CA LYS A 216 39.05 24.42 13.47
C LYS A 216 38.50 23.34 14.42
N GLN A 217 37.56 23.70 15.31
CA GLN A 217 36.91 22.74 16.20
C GLN A 217 35.99 21.76 15.45
N LEU A 218 35.22 22.25 14.46
CA LEU A 218 34.37 21.39 13.61
C LEU A 218 35.20 20.36 12.84
N ASN A 219 36.29 20.79 12.18
CA ASN A 219 37.17 19.89 11.45
C ASN A 219 37.82 18.82 12.35
N ALA A 220 38.19 19.18 13.58
CA ALA A 220 38.68 18.22 14.57
C ALA A 220 37.58 17.26 15.04
N ALA A 221 36.34 17.74 15.22
CA ALA A 221 35.19 16.91 15.58
C ALA A 221 34.84 15.87 14.50
N PHE A 222 34.81 16.27 13.21
CA PHE A 222 34.61 15.33 12.10
C PHE A 222 35.74 14.28 12.03
N GLN A 223 36.99 14.67 12.33
CA GLN A 223 38.12 13.74 12.40
C GLN A 223 38.05 12.80 13.62
N LYS A 224 37.52 13.23 14.76
CA LYS A 224 37.19 12.36 15.91
C LYS A 224 36.10 11.36 15.51
N LEU A 225 35.01 11.85 14.92
CA LEU A 225 33.86 11.05 14.51
C LEU A 225 34.23 9.96 13.49
N TYR A 226 34.96 10.32 12.43
CA TYR A 226 35.48 9.39 11.42
C TYR A 226 36.30 8.24 12.04
N ARG A 227 37.24 8.57 12.93
CA ARG A 227 38.09 7.57 13.62
C ARG A 227 37.34 6.72 14.64
N TRP A 228 36.20 7.21 15.14
CA TRP A 228 35.32 6.43 15.99
C TRP A 228 34.53 5.42 15.15
N ILE A 229 33.84 5.85 14.08
CA ILE A 229 33.10 4.94 13.18
C ILE A 229 34.03 3.85 12.60
N GLN A 230 35.24 4.21 12.14
CA GLN A 230 36.24 3.25 11.67
C GLN A 230 36.70 2.20 12.70
N ARG A 231 36.47 2.43 14.00
CA ARG A 231 36.71 1.43 15.05
C ARG A 231 35.49 0.56 15.27
N GLU A 232 34.32 1.17 15.45
CA GLU A 232 33.06 0.45 15.62
C GLU A 232 32.82 -0.53 14.47
N PHE A 233 33.06 -0.11 13.21
CA PHE A 233 32.97 -0.95 12.01
C PHE A 233 33.85 -2.22 12.04
N LYS A 234 34.95 -2.25 12.80
CA LYS A 234 35.81 -3.44 12.94
C LYS A 234 35.36 -4.38 14.06
N THR A 235 34.38 -3.97 14.84
CA THR A 235 33.75 -4.74 15.93
C THR A 235 32.22 -4.77 15.77
N LEU A 236 31.71 -4.45 14.57
CA LEU A 236 30.29 -4.28 14.32
C LEU A 236 29.63 -5.63 14.10
N ASP A 237 29.02 -6.13 15.16
CA ASP A 237 28.01 -7.17 15.07
C ASP A 237 26.70 -6.57 14.52
N LEU A 238 26.33 -6.99 13.30
CA LEU A 238 25.10 -6.55 12.63
C LEU A 238 23.84 -7.23 13.20
N GLU A 239 23.99 -8.32 13.98
CA GLU A 239 22.87 -8.99 14.65
C GLU A 239 22.43 -8.26 15.94
N ASN A 240 23.19 -7.26 16.41
CA ASN A 240 22.92 -6.53 17.66
C ASN A 240 22.13 -5.22 17.43
N PRO A 241 20.83 -5.13 17.78
CA PRO A 241 20.01 -3.98 17.43
C PRO A 241 20.42 -2.66 18.10
N GLN A 242 21.03 -2.74 19.29
CA GLN A 242 21.30 -1.57 20.16
C GLN A 242 22.42 -0.66 19.63
N ILE A 243 23.37 -1.22 18.87
CA ILE A 243 24.54 -0.47 18.36
C ILE A 243 24.14 0.42 17.16
N SER A 244 23.06 0.06 16.45
CA SER A 244 22.63 0.68 15.19
C SER A 244 22.33 2.20 15.27
N ALA A 245 21.87 2.72 16.41
CA ALA A 245 21.39 4.09 16.52
C ALA A 245 22.54 5.12 16.53
N SER A 246 23.57 4.88 17.35
CA SER A 246 24.74 5.75 17.45
C SER A 246 25.55 5.78 16.15
N VAL A 247 25.67 4.64 15.48
CA VAL A 247 26.37 4.52 14.19
C VAL A 247 25.60 5.25 13.07
N ARG A 248 24.28 5.06 12.95
CA ARG A 248 23.44 5.79 11.97
C ARG A 248 23.55 7.31 12.14
N ARG A 249 23.37 7.84 13.36
CA ARG A 249 23.50 9.28 13.62
C ARG A 249 24.91 9.80 13.30
N SER A 250 25.94 9.00 13.55
CA SER A 250 27.33 9.35 13.22
C SER A 250 27.57 9.39 11.71
N LEU A 251 27.03 8.42 10.95
CA LEU A 251 27.10 8.42 9.48
C LEU A 251 26.32 9.59 8.88
N ARG A 252 25.10 9.86 9.36
CA ARG A 252 24.26 10.99 8.94
C ARG A 252 24.94 12.34 9.12
N VAL A 253 25.71 12.50 10.21
CA VAL A 253 26.53 13.70 10.45
C VAL A 253 27.80 13.70 9.60
N LEU A 254 28.47 12.55 9.44
CA LEU A 254 29.69 12.46 8.62
C LEU A 254 29.40 12.71 7.12
N ALA A 255 28.19 12.43 6.65
CA ALA A 255 27.73 12.68 5.28
C ALA A 255 27.83 14.17 4.84
N GLU A 256 27.85 15.11 5.80
CA GLU A 256 28.18 16.54 5.55
C GLU A 256 29.62 16.74 5.01
N ARG A 257 30.46 15.70 5.05
CA ARG A 257 31.82 15.67 4.50
C ARG A 257 31.95 14.49 3.51
N PRO A 258 31.49 14.63 2.25
CA PRO A 258 31.36 13.51 1.31
C PRO A 258 32.64 12.69 1.10
N THR A 259 33.81 13.31 1.12
CA THR A 259 35.11 12.61 0.99
C THR A 259 35.45 11.73 2.19
N LEU A 260 35.14 12.17 3.42
CA LEU A 260 35.31 11.36 4.63
C LEU A 260 34.22 10.28 4.72
N PHE A 261 33.01 10.58 4.26
CA PHE A 261 31.92 9.61 4.19
C PHE A 261 32.25 8.44 3.24
N GLN A 262 32.68 8.73 2.01
CA GLN A 262 33.10 7.68 1.05
C GLN A 262 34.28 6.86 1.57
N SER A 263 35.33 7.50 2.12
CA SER A 263 36.46 6.78 2.75
C SER A 263 36.03 5.90 3.93
N CYS A 264 34.91 6.21 4.59
CA CYS A 264 34.33 5.40 5.65
C CYS A 264 33.57 4.19 5.09
N LEU A 265 32.84 4.34 3.97
CA LEU A 265 32.23 3.22 3.24
C LEU A 265 33.28 2.27 2.67
N ASP A 266 34.39 2.79 2.15
CA ASP A 266 35.53 1.97 1.72
C ASP A 266 36.11 1.16 2.89
N SER A 267 36.34 1.82 4.03
CA SER A 267 36.84 1.19 5.26
C SER A 267 35.87 0.16 5.85
N PHE A 268 34.57 0.32 5.61
CA PHE A 268 33.53 -0.64 5.99
C PHE A 268 33.60 -1.87 5.10
N ALA A 269 33.63 -1.67 3.78
CA ALA A 269 33.61 -2.76 2.81
C ALA A 269 34.84 -3.68 2.95
N GLU A 270 36.04 -3.11 3.12
CA GLU A 270 37.26 -3.89 3.42
C GLU A 270 37.13 -4.75 4.68
N ALA A 271 36.41 -4.27 5.71
CA ALA A 271 36.19 -5.01 6.95
C ALA A 271 35.13 -6.11 6.77
N ARG A 272 34.02 -5.83 6.08
CA ARG A 272 32.97 -6.82 5.80
C ARG A 272 33.45 -7.91 4.84
N GLU A 273 34.17 -7.58 3.77
CA GLU A 273 34.73 -8.57 2.83
C GLU A 273 35.59 -9.62 3.57
N SER A 274 36.44 -9.17 4.51
CA SER A 274 37.24 -10.08 5.35
C SER A 274 36.37 -10.96 6.24
N ILE A 275 35.42 -10.36 6.99
CA ILE A 275 34.55 -11.09 7.93
C ILE A 275 33.67 -12.13 7.21
N LEU A 276 33.09 -11.76 6.07
CA LEU A 276 32.24 -12.65 5.27
C LEU A 276 33.07 -13.74 4.58
N SER A 277 34.26 -13.42 4.07
CA SER A 277 35.19 -14.42 3.51
C SER A 277 35.66 -15.44 4.57
N ASP A 278 36.01 -14.99 5.77
CA ASP A 278 36.43 -15.86 6.88
C ASP A 278 35.26 -16.73 7.38
N SER A 279 34.06 -16.16 7.44
CA SER A 279 32.82 -16.88 7.81
C SER A 279 32.43 -17.93 6.76
N PHE A 280 32.58 -17.63 5.46
CA PHE A 280 32.39 -18.63 4.41
C PHE A 280 33.43 -19.74 4.48
N HIS A 281 34.70 -19.41 4.73
CA HIS A 281 35.75 -20.40 4.91
C HIS A 281 35.50 -21.32 6.12
N ALA A 282 34.99 -20.76 7.23
CA ALA A 282 34.58 -21.51 8.41
C ALA A 282 33.35 -22.41 8.16
N ALA A 283 32.39 -21.97 7.33
CA ALA A 283 31.24 -22.79 6.92
C ALA A 283 31.65 -23.95 5.98
N LEU A 284 32.62 -23.72 5.09
CA LEU A 284 33.17 -24.75 4.21
C LEU A 284 33.93 -25.83 5.00
N THR A 285 34.92 -25.43 5.80
CA THR A 285 35.89 -26.33 6.44
C THR A 285 35.47 -26.82 7.83
N GLY A 286 34.62 -26.07 8.52
CA GLY A 286 34.24 -26.28 9.91
C GLY A 286 35.19 -25.59 10.89
N SER A 287 34.69 -24.61 11.65
CA SER A 287 35.47 -24.01 12.73
C SER A 287 35.66 -25.00 13.89
N THR A 288 36.83 -25.00 14.52
CA THR A 288 37.14 -25.83 15.69
C THR A 288 36.79 -25.15 17.02
N SER A 289 35.85 -24.19 17.00
CA SER A 289 35.46 -23.38 18.16
C SER A 289 34.21 -23.97 18.82
N GLU A 290 34.33 -24.45 20.05
CA GLU A 290 33.41 -25.45 20.64
C GLU A 290 31.98 -24.96 20.99
N GLU A 291 31.64 -23.68 20.81
CA GLU A 291 30.44 -23.10 21.44
C GLU A 291 29.22 -22.83 20.52
N HIS A 292 29.33 -22.90 19.18
CA HIS A 292 28.17 -22.60 18.30
C HIS A 292 27.90 -23.58 17.13
N ILE A 293 26.68 -24.15 17.20
CA ILE A 293 25.81 -24.67 16.13
C ILE A 293 26.09 -26.10 15.58
N ALA A 294 25.00 -26.87 15.47
CA ALA A 294 24.95 -28.30 15.17
C ALA A 294 24.93 -28.66 13.66
N THR A 295 25.54 -27.85 12.80
CA THR A 295 25.61 -28.09 11.35
C THR A 295 26.95 -28.70 10.92
N LYS A 296 26.92 -29.67 10.00
CA LYS A 296 28.15 -30.24 9.43
C LYS A 296 28.81 -29.25 8.46
N PRO A 297 30.16 -29.25 8.34
CA PRO A 297 30.85 -28.44 7.34
C PRO A 297 30.42 -28.78 5.92
N ILE A 298 30.34 -27.78 5.04
CA ILE A 298 29.84 -27.97 3.66
C ILE A 298 30.77 -28.92 2.86
N GLU A 299 32.08 -28.93 3.12
CA GLU A 299 33.02 -29.90 2.52
C GLU A 299 32.68 -31.38 2.82
N PHE A 300 31.87 -31.68 3.85
CA PHE A 300 31.38 -33.05 4.10
C PHE A 300 30.52 -33.59 2.94
N HIS A 301 29.89 -32.71 2.15
CA HIS A 301 29.08 -33.08 0.98
C HIS A 301 29.86 -33.06 -0.34
N ALA A 302 31.18 -32.81 -0.36
CA ALA A 302 31.99 -32.75 -1.58
C ALA A 302 32.04 -34.06 -2.43
N HIS A 303 31.45 -35.16 -1.93
CA HIS A 303 31.22 -36.40 -2.66
C HIS A 303 29.95 -36.41 -3.52
N ASP A 304 29.08 -35.41 -3.35
CA ASP A 304 27.89 -35.12 -4.15
C ASP A 304 28.06 -33.71 -4.74
N PRO A 305 28.61 -33.58 -5.96
CA PRO A 305 28.98 -32.29 -6.54
C PRO A 305 27.81 -31.31 -6.69
N LEU A 306 26.62 -31.80 -7.02
CA LEU A 306 25.43 -30.97 -7.22
C LEU A 306 24.95 -30.43 -5.87
N ARG A 307 24.92 -31.27 -4.83
CA ARG A 307 24.60 -30.84 -3.47
C ARG A 307 25.65 -29.90 -2.91
N TYR A 308 26.94 -30.19 -3.08
CA TYR A 308 28.02 -29.35 -2.57
C TYR A 308 27.96 -27.92 -3.13
N ILE A 309 27.74 -27.79 -4.44
CA ILE A 309 27.54 -26.48 -5.08
C ILE A 309 26.22 -25.84 -4.61
N GLY A 310 25.14 -26.61 -4.47
CA GLY A 310 23.85 -26.13 -3.94
C GLY A 310 23.93 -25.60 -2.50
N ASP A 311 24.61 -26.31 -1.60
CA ASP A 311 24.82 -25.91 -0.21
C ASP A 311 25.72 -24.65 -0.12
N MET A 312 26.75 -24.53 -0.97
CA MET A 312 27.53 -23.30 -1.10
C MET A 312 26.68 -22.12 -1.58
N LEU A 313 25.90 -22.29 -2.66
CA LEU A 313 25.05 -21.23 -3.21
C LEU A 313 23.94 -20.81 -2.24
N ALA A 314 23.36 -21.75 -1.50
CA ALA A 314 22.37 -21.49 -0.45
C ALA A 314 22.97 -20.65 0.70
N TRP A 315 24.21 -20.95 1.12
CA TRP A 315 24.91 -20.16 2.13
C TRP A 315 25.14 -18.71 1.63
N VAL A 316 25.74 -18.54 0.45
CA VAL A 316 26.02 -17.20 -0.10
C VAL A 316 24.73 -16.41 -0.31
N HIS A 317 23.64 -17.05 -0.74
CA HIS A 317 22.32 -16.43 -0.83
C HIS A 317 21.81 -15.96 0.55
N SER A 318 21.84 -16.83 1.57
CA SER A 318 21.38 -16.48 2.92
C SER A 318 22.18 -15.31 3.50
N THR A 319 23.50 -15.32 3.33
CA THR A 319 24.39 -14.24 3.77
C THR A 319 24.15 -12.94 2.99
N THR A 320 23.86 -13.02 1.68
CA THR A 320 23.51 -11.85 0.85
C THR A 320 22.21 -11.19 1.31
N VAL A 321 21.20 -11.98 1.69
CA VAL A 321 19.94 -11.45 2.24
C VAL A 321 20.19 -10.77 3.59
N SER A 322 20.88 -11.41 4.53
CA SER A 322 21.15 -10.81 5.84
C SER A 322 22.03 -9.56 5.76
N GLU A 323 23.03 -9.54 4.86
CA GLU A 323 23.88 -8.36 4.65
C GLU A 323 23.07 -7.22 4.03
N ARG A 324 22.24 -7.51 3.02
CA ARG A 324 21.33 -6.52 2.44
C ARG A 324 20.39 -5.95 3.51
N GLU A 325 19.71 -6.79 4.28
CA GLU A 325 18.77 -6.33 5.32
C GLU A 325 19.47 -5.46 6.38
N ALA A 326 20.67 -5.85 6.83
CA ALA A 326 21.45 -5.06 7.77
C ALA A 326 21.86 -3.69 7.20
N LEU A 327 22.25 -3.64 5.92
CA LEU A 327 22.64 -2.41 5.23
C LEU A 327 21.43 -1.54 4.83
N GLU A 328 20.26 -2.11 4.52
CA GLU A 328 19.01 -1.37 4.35
C GLU A 328 18.60 -0.67 5.65
N ASN A 329 18.70 -1.38 6.79
CA ASN A 329 18.48 -0.80 8.11
C ASN A 329 19.48 0.35 8.41
N LEU A 330 20.72 0.24 7.94
CA LEU A 330 21.78 1.24 8.16
C LEU A 330 21.66 2.47 7.23
N PHE A 331 21.25 2.30 5.96
CA PHE A 331 21.31 3.34 4.93
C PHE A 331 19.98 3.74 4.30
N ILE A 332 19.02 2.82 4.09
CA ILE A 332 17.72 3.19 3.49
C ILE A 332 16.81 3.88 4.51
N SER A 333 16.84 3.46 5.78
CA SER A 333 16.03 4.09 6.85
C SER A 333 16.30 5.60 7.02
N ASP A 334 17.52 6.04 6.70
CA ASP A 334 17.99 7.42 6.76
C ASP A 334 18.26 8.04 5.36
N GLY A 335 17.89 7.39 4.25
CA GLY A 335 18.41 7.72 2.91
C GLY A 335 18.16 9.18 2.47
N ASP A 336 16.94 9.70 2.67
CA ASP A 336 16.59 11.09 2.40
C ASP A 336 17.22 12.08 3.38
N GLU A 337 17.64 11.63 4.56
CA GLU A 337 18.37 12.45 5.54
C GLU A 337 19.85 12.52 5.18
N ILE A 338 20.46 11.41 4.77
CA ILE A 338 21.84 11.36 4.27
C ILE A 338 21.98 12.26 3.04
N LYS A 339 21.03 12.20 2.10
CA LYS A 339 20.97 13.08 0.93
C LYS A 339 20.86 14.56 1.32
N ARG A 340 20.04 14.89 2.33
CA ARG A 340 19.94 16.25 2.92
C ARG A 340 21.23 16.70 3.61
N SER A 341 21.93 15.80 4.32
CA SER A 341 23.22 16.09 4.96
C SER A 341 24.34 16.34 3.96
N ILE A 342 24.41 15.57 2.88
CA ILE A 342 25.37 15.78 1.78
C ILE A 342 25.13 17.17 1.16
N GLN A 343 23.86 17.49 0.86
CA GLN A 343 23.48 18.79 0.31
C GLN A 343 23.84 19.95 1.25
N ALA A 344 23.52 19.85 2.55
CA ALA A 344 23.88 20.85 3.55
C ALA A 344 25.41 21.02 3.70
N GLY A 345 26.17 19.94 3.58
CA GLY A 345 27.63 19.98 3.52
C GLY A 345 28.15 20.79 2.33
N LEU A 346 27.65 20.50 1.12
CA LEU A 346 27.99 21.21 -0.11
C LEU A 346 27.58 22.70 -0.08
N GLU A 347 26.46 23.02 0.55
CA GLU A 347 26.02 24.42 0.76
C GLU A 347 26.88 25.15 1.80
N SER A 348 27.43 24.45 2.79
CA SER A 348 28.29 25.05 3.82
C SER A 348 29.70 25.43 3.32
N GLU A 349 30.21 24.76 2.28
CA GLU A 349 31.51 25.08 1.66
C GLU A 349 31.38 25.24 0.12
N PRO A 350 30.84 26.38 -0.38
CA PRO A 350 30.55 26.59 -1.81
C PRO A 350 31.74 26.48 -2.78
N TRP A 351 32.97 26.54 -2.26
CA TRP A 351 34.21 26.44 -3.04
C TRP A 351 34.59 25.00 -3.44
N LEU A 352 33.85 23.99 -2.97
CA LEU A 352 34.07 22.56 -3.24
C LEU A 352 33.15 21.96 -4.32
N ARG A 353 32.41 22.80 -5.08
CA ARG A 353 31.62 22.33 -6.23
C ARG A 353 32.52 21.68 -7.31
N GLY A 354 32.28 20.40 -7.56
CA GLY A 354 32.57 19.78 -8.87
C GLY A 354 31.50 20.14 -9.90
N ASP A 355 31.60 19.57 -11.10
CA ASP A 355 30.69 19.86 -12.22
C ASP A 355 29.20 19.68 -11.87
N GLU A 356 28.35 20.58 -12.38
CA GLU A 356 27.01 20.84 -11.81
C GLU A 356 25.90 19.83 -12.20
N ASP A 357 26.25 18.75 -12.92
CA ASP A 357 25.31 17.78 -13.51
C ASP A 357 25.26 16.40 -12.80
N ALA A 358 25.94 16.21 -11.66
CA ALA A 358 25.98 14.93 -10.95
C ALA A 358 24.80 14.72 -9.97
N GLU A 359 24.17 13.54 -9.99
CA GLU A 359 23.17 13.18 -8.97
C GLU A 359 23.80 13.09 -7.57
N VAL A 360 23.34 13.94 -6.66
CA VAL A 360 23.99 14.20 -5.35
C VAL A 360 24.17 12.94 -4.49
N PHE A 361 23.17 12.04 -4.47
CA PHE A 361 23.24 10.70 -3.87
C PHE A 361 22.01 9.87 -4.27
N ASP A 362 22.20 8.58 -4.57
CA ASP A 362 21.17 7.54 -4.56
C ASP A 362 21.55 6.43 -3.57
N GLY A 363 20.78 6.31 -2.50
CA GLY A 363 20.99 5.31 -1.45
C GLY A 363 20.73 3.87 -1.91
N ARG A 364 19.89 3.63 -2.93
CA ARG A 364 19.62 2.26 -3.44
C ARG A 364 20.78 1.75 -4.29
N LYS A 365 21.28 2.58 -5.20
CA LYS A 365 22.49 2.25 -5.98
C LYS A 365 23.72 2.12 -5.10
N ALA A 366 23.92 3.03 -4.14
CA ALA A 366 25.02 2.95 -3.18
C ALA A 366 24.95 1.66 -2.31
N LEU A 367 23.76 1.28 -1.84
CA LEU A 367 23.53 0.01 -1.13
C LEU A 367 23.91 -1.20 -1.98
N ASN A 368 23.37 -1.30 -3.21
CA ASN A 368 23.64 -2.45 -4.07
C ASN A 368 25.13 -2.57 -4.43
N GLN A 369 25.82 -1.44 -4.62
CA GLN A 369 27.27 -1.40 -4.82
C GLN A 369 28.04 -1.82 -3.57
N LEU A 370 27.59 -1.45 -2.37
CA LEU A 370 28.22 -1.86 -1.11
C LEU A 370 28.09 -3.37 -0.89
N VAL A 371 26.86 -3.93 -1.00
CA VAL A 371 26.60 -5.38 -0.97
C VAL A 371 27.47 -6.14 -1.97
N SER A 372 27.65 -5.60 -3.18
CA SER A 372 28.50 -6.22 -4.22
C SER A 372 29.98 -6.28 -3.81
N ARG A 373 30.49 -5.22 -3.16
CA ARG A 373 31.86 -5.17 -2.65
C ARG A 373 32.06 -6.13 -1.47
N ASP A 374 31.15 -6.10 -0.50
CA ASP A 374 31.23 -6.92 0.72
C ASP A 374 31.24 -8.43 0.39
N LEU A 375 30.55 -8.83 -0.68
CA LEU A 375 30.53 -10.21 -1.18
C LEU A 375 31.76 -10.61 -2.02
N THR A 376 32.66 -9.70 -2.39
CA THR A 376 33.75 -9.97 -3.36
C THR A 376 34.70 -11.09 -2.92
N GLY A 377 35.03 -11.15 -1.62
CA GLY A 377 35.87 -12.21 -1.07
C GLY A 377 35.21 -13.60 -1.14
N VAL A 378 33.92 -13.65 -0.79
CA VAL A 378 33.07 -14.84 -0.85
C VAL A 378 32.89 -15.31 -2.29
N ALA A 379 32.58 -14.39 -3.20
CA ALA A 379 32.45 -14.60 -4.64
C ALA A 379 33.69 -15.27 -5.24
N ARG A 380 34.90 -14.80 -4.88
CA ARG A 380 36.17 -15.40 -5.31
C ARG A 380 36.34 -16.85 -4.83
N LEU A 381 36.00 -17.15 -3.57
CA LEU A 381 36.07 -18.51 -3.02
C LEU A 381 35.05 -19.45 -3.67
N LEU A 382 33.79 -18.99 -3.82
CA LEU A 382 32.72 -19.70 -4.50
C LEU A 382 33.12 -20.05 -5.93
N ARG A 383 33.74 -19.10 -6.65
CA ARG A 383 34.27 -19.33 -8.00
C ARG A 383 35.27 -20.47 -8.03
N GLN A 384 36.32 -20.38 -7.22
CA GLN A 384 37.42 -21.35 -7.22
C GLN A 384 36.94 -22.76 -6.93
N ARG A 385 36.05 -22.94 -5.94
CA ARG A 385 35.50 -24.26 -5.60
C ARG A 385 34.56 -24.80 -6.66
N THR A 386 33.72 -23.94 -7.25
CA THR A 386 32.77 -24.37 -8.29
C THR A 386 33.50 -24.76 -9.59
N GLU A 387 34.48 -23.98 -10.04
CA GLU A 387 35.31 -24.33 -11.22
C GLU A 387 36.10 -25.63 -11.00
N GLN A 388 36.69 -25.82 -9.81
CA GLN A 388 37.42 -27.04 -9.46
C GLN A 388 36.51 -28.29 -9.48
N VAL A 389 35.27 -28.17 -9.01
CA VAL A 389 34.31 -29.29 -8.99
C VAL A 389 33.79 -29.60 -10.39
N VAL A 390 33.46 -28.58 -11.19
CA VAL A 390 33.00 -28.74 -12.58
C VAL A 390 34.09 -29.40 -13.45
N GLN A 391 35.34 -28.92 -13.39
CA GLN A 391 36.45 -29.46 -14.19
C GLN A 391 36.93 -30.84 -13.72
N GLY A 392 36.47 -31.32 -12.56
CA GLY A 392 36.85 -32.61 -11.98
C GLY A 392 35.92 -33.78 -12.33
N HIS A 393 34.89 -33.58 -13.17
CA HIS A 393 33.87 -34.60 -13.45
C HIS A 393 33.53 -34.73 -14.94
N ASP A 394 33.63 -35.96 -15.45
CA ASP A 394 33.39 -36.30 -16.86
C ASP A 394 31.89 -36.54 -17.20
N ASP A 395 30.97 -36.38 -16.23
CA ASP A 395 29.52 -36.51 -16.45
C ASP A 395 28.91 -35.23 -17.03
N ALA A 396 28.52 -35.29 -18.30
CA ALA A 396 27.83 -34.20 -19.00
C ALA A 396 26.50 -33.80 -18.31
N THR A 397 25.71 -34.78 -17.82
CA THR A 397 24.43 -34.49 -17.17
C THR A 397 24.60 -33.78 -15.84
N LEU A 398 25.71 -34.03 -15.13
CA LEU A 398 26.07 -33.32 -13.91
C LEU A 398 26.49 -31.88 -14.21
N ALA A 399 27.36 -31.67 -15.21
CA ALA A 399 27.76 -30.34 -15.64
C ALA A 399 26.56 -29.48 -16.07
N TYR A 400 25.60 -30.05 -16.79
CA TYR A 400 24.36 -29.36 -17.19
C TYR A 400 23.45 -29.01 -15.99
N LYS A 401 23.25 -29.94 -15.05
CA LYS A 401 22.48 -29.68 -13.81
C LYS A 401 23.12 -28.58 -12.97
N ILE A 402 24.46 -28.53 -12.91
CA ILE A 402 25.21 -27.47 -12.23
C ILE A 402 24.99 -26.12 -12.95
N ALA A 403 25.03 -26.07 -14.28
CA ALA A 403 24.73 -24.86 -15.04
C ALA A 403 23.32 -24.32 -14.74
N ASN A 404 22.30 -25.18 -14.79
CA ASN A 404 20.91 -24.82 -14.48
C ASN A 404 20.74 -24.32 -13.03
N LEU A 405 21.46 -24.91 -12.08
CA LEU A 405 21.47 -24.48 -10.67
C LEU A 405 22.12 -23.11 -10.50
N ILE A 406 23.23 -22.84 -11.20
CA ILE A 406 23.89 -21.52 -11.22
C ILE A 406 22.96 -20.47 -11.83
N ALA A 407 22.29 -20.77 -12.95
CA ALA A 407 21.32 -19.88 -13.60
C ALA A 407 20.09 -19.58 -12.70
N PHE A 408 19.58 -20.58 -11.97
CA PHE A 408 18.52 -20.37 -10.97
C PHE A 408 18.95 -19.37 -9.88
N TYR A 409 20.16 -19.54 -9.32
CA TYR A 409 20.67 -18.64 -8.31
C TYR A 409 20.98 -17.25 -8.90
N LYS A 410 21.54 -17.14 -10.10
CA LYS A 410 21.72 -15.88 -10.85
C LYS A 410 20.42 -15.08 -10.95
N GLY A 411 19.34 -15.73 -11.41
CA GLY A 411 18.00 -15.14 -11.50
C GLY A 411 17.36 -14.80 -10.14
N THR A 412 17.94 -15.28 -9.04
CA THR A 412 17.56 -14.92 -7.66
C THR A 412 18.40 -13.74 -7.16
N PHE A 413 19.73 -13.78 -7.33
CA PHE A 413 20.65 -12.71 -6.98
C PHE A 413 20.37 -11.41 -7.76
N ALA A 414 19.97 -11.48 -9.03
CA ALA A 414 19.59 -10.31 -9.82
C ALA A 414 18.42 -9.52 -9.20
N LYS A 415 17.53 -10.19 -8.45
CA LYS A 415 16.44 -9.57 -7.70
C LYS A 415 16.89 -9.00 -6.35
N LEU A 416 18.02 -9.46 -5.82
CA LEU A 416 18.59 -9.06 -4.52
C LEU A 416 19.67 -7.96 -4.63
N VAL A 417 20.36 -7.82 -5.76
CA VAL A 417 21.45 -6.84 -5.94
C VAL A 417 21.23 -5.92 -7.16
N GLY A 418 20.23 -6.20 -7.99
CA GLY A 418 19.98 -5.50 -9.25
C GLY A 418 20.85 -6.02 -10.40
N ALA A 419 20.51 -5.62 -11.63
CA ALA A 419 21.16 -6.10 -12.84
C ALA A 419 22.60 -5.59 -13.04
N ASP A 420 22.91 -4.39 -12.53
CA ASP A 420 24.22 -3.72 -12.69
C ASP A 420 25.25 -4.11 -11.60
N SER A 421 25.24 -5.37 -11.15
CA SER A 421 26.09 -5.84 -10.04
C SER A 421 27.24 -6.72 -10.52
N ASP A 422 28.47 -6.37 -10.13
CA ASP A 422 29.70 -7.16 -10.36
C ASP A 422 29.60 -8.62 -9.86
N VAL A 423 28.66 -8.91 -8.94
CA VAL A 423 28.41 -10.26 -8.45
C VAL A 423 27.71 -11.14 -9.50
N LEU A 424 26.96 -10.56 -10.45
CA LEU A 424 26.30 -11.33 -11.52
C LEU A 424 27.30 -11.80 -12.60
N ASP A 425 28.34 -11.01 -12.89
CA ASP A 425 29.45 -11.41 -13.79
C ASP A 425 30.13 -12.71 -13.33
N LEU A 426 30.16 -12.98 -12.02
CA LEU A 426 30.60 -14.28 -11.48
C LEU A 426 29.66 -15.41 -11.91
N PHE A 427 28.34 -15.22 -11.77
CA PHE A 427 27.36 -16.23 -12.15
C PHE A 427 27.44 -16.53 -13.66
N ASP A 428 27.52 -15.51 -14.51
CA ASP A 428 27.76 -15.67 -15.95
C ASP A 428 29.07 -16.43 -16.25
N THR A 429 30.15 -16.11 -15.54
CA THR A 429 31.44 -16.80 -15.67
C THR A 429 31.34 -18.29 -15.30
N LEU A 430 30.63 -18.61 -14.21
CA LEU A 430 30.45 -19.97 -13.70
C LEU A 430 29.49 -20.80 -14.56
N GLU A 431 28.35 -20.23 -14.95
CA GLU A 431 27.37 -20.81 -15.86
C GLU A 431 28.03 -21.16 -17.20
N SER A 432 28.78 -20.19 -17.77
CA SER A 432 29.60 -20.41 -18.96
C SER A 432 30.66 -21.50 -18.78
N SER A 433 31.23 -21.66 -17.58
CA SER A 433 32.20 -22.73 -17.29
C SER A 433 31.55 -24.11 -17.26
N ALA A 434 30.42 -24.24 -16.56
CA ALA A 434 29.63 -25.48 -16.52
C ALA A 434 29.12 -25.88 -17.92
N MET A 435 28.62 -24.93 -18.71
CA MET A 435 28.16 -25.17 -20.07
C MET A 435 29.32 -25.52 -21.03
N ARG A 436 30.52 -24.93 -20.87
CA ARG A 436 31.72 -25.35 -21.60
C ARG A 436 32.11 -26.80 -21.28
N GLN A 437 32.06 -27.21 -20.02
CA GLN A 437 32.38 -28.58 -19.61
C GLN A 437 31.33 -29.58 -20.12
N PHE A 438 30.03 -29.26 -20.04
CA PHE A 438 28.96 -30.05 -20.64
C PHE A 438 29.26 -30.34 -22.12
N ARG A 439 29.54 -29.30 -22.91
CA ARG A 439 29.85 -29.42 -24.34
C ARG A 439 31.14 -30.19 -24.63
N ALA A 440 32.14 -30.16 -23.73
CA ALA A 440 33.33 -30.99 -23.85
C ALA A 440 32.99 -32.48 -23.64
N ASN A 441 32.38 -32.81 -22.50
CA ASN A 441 32.00 -34.17 -22.13
C ASN A 441 31.05 -34.81 -23.18
N MET A 442 30.12 -34.03 -23.75
CA MET A 442 29.25 -34.49 -24.85
C MET A 442 30.01 -34.81 -26.14
N ARG A 443 30.95 -33.96 -26.57
CA ARG A 443 31.77 -34.23 -27.76
C ARG A 443 32.66 -35.45 -27.58
N ASP A 444 33.23 -35.65 -26.40
CA ASP A 444 34.05 -36.83 -26.10
C ASP A 444 33.18 -38.10 -26.09
N TYR A 445 31.96 -38.04 -25.57
CA TYR A 445 30.99 -39.15 -25.66
C TYR A 445 30.62 -39.47 -27.12
N VAL A 446 30.28 -38.46 -27.93
CA VAL A 446 29.98 -38.61 -29.37
C VAL A 446 31.19 -39.18 -30.13
N ALA A 447 32.40 -38.71 -29.86
CA ALA A 447 33.62 -39.17 -30.51
C ALA A 447 33.93 -40.64 -30.22
N ASN A 448 33.70 -41.08 -28.97
CA ASN A 448 33.82 -42.50 -28.60
C ASN A 448 32.77 -43.34 -29.36
N VAL A 449 31.49 -42.94 -29.34
CA VAL A 449 30.39 -43.64 -30.03
C VAL A 449 30.63 -43.75 -31.54
N GLN A 450 31.16 -42.70 -32.19
CA GLN A 450 31.47 -42.71 -33.62
C GLN A 450 32.75 -43.49 -33.99
N SER A 451 33.52 -43.96 -33.00
CA SER A 451 34.74 -44.77 -33.24
C SER A 451 34.47 -46.28 -33.34
N ASP A 452 33.35 -46.75 -32.80
CA ASP A 452 32.92 -48.15 -32.90
C ASP A 452 32.23 -48.44 -34.24
N VAL A 453 32.44 -49.65 -34.78
CA VAL A 453 31.86 -50.08 -36.05
C VAL A 453 30.42 -50.55 -35.82
N VAL A 454 29.49 -49.61 -35.77
CA VAL A 454 28.06 -49.92 -35.61
C VAL A 454 27.46 -50.44 -36.92
N THR A 455 26.77 -51.58 -36.83
CA THR A 455 25.84 -52.08 -37.86
C THR A 455 24.42 -51.92 -37.38
N ALA A 456 23.48 -51.58 -38.27
CA ALA A 456 22.07 -51.42 -37.90
C ALA A 456 21.44 -52.73 -37.38
N PRO A 457 20.47 -52.66 -36.43
CA PRO A 457 19.75 -53.83 -35.93
C PRO A 457 18.96 -54.57 -37.01
N ALA A 458 18.91 -55.91 -36.91
CA ALA A 458 18.22 -56.78 -37.88
C ALA A 458 16.68 -56.73 -37.80
N ASP A 459 16.13 -56.05 -36.79
CA ASP A 459 14.70 -55.74 -36.62
C ASP A 459 14.36 -54.28 -36.99
N LEU A 460 15.34 -53.53 -37.53
CA LEU A 460 15.25 -52.09 -37.86
C LEU A 460 14.86 -51.20 -36.66
N SER A 461 15.17 -51.63 -35.44
CA SER A 461 15.02 -50.83 -34.23
C SER A 461 16.06 -49.70 -34.13
N PRO A 462 15.82 -48.67 -33.30
CA PRO A 462 16.83 -47.66 -32.96
C PRO A 462 18.12 -48.32 -32.41
N PRO A 463 19.31 -47.93 -32.88
CA PRO A 463 20.57 -48.49 -32.38
C PRO A 463 20.80 -48.19 -30.89
N GLU A 464 21.56 -49.05 -30.19
CA GLU A 464 21.87 -48.89 -28.76
C GLU A 464 22.47 -47.52 -28.41
N PHE A 465 23.27 -46.93 -29.32
CA PHE A 465 23.82 -45.59 -29.11
C PHE A 465 22.74 -44.49 -29.11
N LEU A 466 21.69 -44.65 -29.92
CA LEU A 466 20.57 -43.70 -29.97
C LEU A 466 19.66 -43.90 -28.77
N GLU A 467 19.35 -45.14 -28.37
CA GLU A 467 18.59 -45.38 -27.12
C GLU A 467 19.36 -44.87 -25.88
N GLY A 468 20.69 -44.97 -25.86
CA GLY A 468 21.56 -44.35 -24.85
C GLY A 468 21.52 -42.82 -24.84
N ALA A 469 21.67 -42.19 -26.01
CA ALA A 469 21.56 -40.74 -26.18
C ALA A 469 20.18 -40.21 -25.78
N LEU A 470 19.10 -40.88 -26.18
CA LEU A 470 17.73 -40.55 -25.81
C LEU A 470 17.46 -40.76 -24.30
N GLY A 471 18.11 -41.75 -23.69
CA GLY A 471 18.14 -41.93 -22.24
C GLY A 471 18.77 -40.74 -21.51
N MET A 472 19.90 -40.23 -22.02
CA MET A 472 20.56 -39.03 -21.50
C MET A 472 19.71 -37.77 -21.75
N LEU A 473 19.18 -37.60 -22.96
CA LEU A 473 18.35 -36.47 -23.36
C LEU A 473 17.09 -36.35 -22.48
N ARG A 474 16.47 -37.47 -22.10
CA ARG A 474 15.34 -37.48 -21.15
C ARG A 474 15.72 -36.93 -19.76
N ILE A 475 16.96 -37.12 -19.32
CA ILE A 475 17.48 -36.56 -18.06
C ILE A 475 17.76 -35.05 -18.22
N LEU A 476 18.31 -34.63 -19.36
CA LEU A 476 18.60 -33.22 -19.67
C LEU A 476 17.30 -32.42 -19.85
N ALA A 477 16.37 -32.88 -20.67
CA ALA A 477 15.05 -32.28 -20.90
C ALA A 477 14.26 -32.14 -19.59
N LYS A 478 14.19 -33.21 -18.78
CA LYS A 478 13.56 -33.13 -17.45
C LYS A 478 14.26 -32.12 -16.53
N SER A 479 15.58 -31.96 -16.62
CA SER A 479 16.28 -30.94 -15.83
C SER A 479 15.95 -29.52 -16.30
N TYR A 480 15.77 -29.30 -17.61
CA TYR A 480 15.41 -28.01 -18.18
C TYR A 480 13.95 -27.63 -17.87
N ASP A 481 13.03 -28.58 -18.02
CA ASP A 481 11.61 -28.49 -17.64
C ASP A 481 11.40 -28.03 -16.19
N THR A 482 12.24 -28.51 -15.26
CA THR A 482 12.23 -28.09 -13.85
C THR A 482 13.02 -26.80 -13.55
N SER A 483 13.60 -26.15 -14.56
CA SER A 483 14.46 -24.97 -14.41
C SER A 483 13.73 -23.67 -14.76
N VAL A 484 14.22 -22.54 -14.24
CA VAL A 484 13.68 -21.20 -14.55
C VAL A 484 13.97 -20.77 -16.00
N ALA A 485 14.94 -21.37 -16.68
CA ALA A 485 15.17 -21.08 -18.10
C ALA A 485 13.92 -21.41 -18.95
N ALA A 486 13.20 -22.49 -18.62
CA ALA A 486 11.99 -22.89 -19.32
C ALA A 486 10.75 -22.00 -19.08
N THR A 487 10.84 -20.96 -18.24
CA THR A 487 9.74 -19.97 -18.05
C THR A 487 9.96 -18.65 -18.79
N ASP A 488 11.22 -18.33 -19.12
CA ASP A 488 11.63 -17.01 -19.61
C ASP A 488 12.20 -17.07 -21.05
N ASP A 489 12.60 -18.26 -21.51
CA ASP A 489 13.09 -18.57 -22.86
C ASP A 489 12.13 -19.57 -23.54
N ASN A 490 11.70 -19.27 -24.78
CA ASN A 490 10.80 -20.10 -25.59
C ASN A 490 11.40 -21.46 -26.01
N GLY A 491 12.69 -21.71 -25.73
CA GLY A 491 13.37 -22.98 -25.99
C GLY A 491 14.77 -22.83 -26.60
N GLU A 492 15.23 -21.62 -26.90
CA GLU A 492 16.49 -21.34 -27.60
C GLU A 492 17.70 -21.90 -26.84
N GLY A 493 17.73 -21.78 -25.52
CA GLY A 493 18.74 -22.38 -24.65
C GLY A 493 18.80 -23.91 -24.77
N PHE A 494 17.63 -24.57 -24.92
CA PHE A 494 17.55 -26.02 -25.09
C PHE A 494 17.88 -26.48 -26.52
N GLN A 495 17.70 -25.64 -27.54
CA GLN A 495 18.20 -25.93 -28.89
C GLN A 495 19.72 -26.18 -28.89
N THR A 496 20.49 -25.49 -28.02
CA THR A 496 21.93 -25.74 -27.86
C THR A 496 22.27 -27.10 -27.20
N VAL A 497 21.31 -27.72 -26.52
CA VAL A 497 21.41 -29.07 -25.94
C VAL A 497 21.05 -30.13 -26.97
N LEU A 498 20.05 -29.87 -27.82
CA LEU A 498 19.67 -30.74 -28.94
C LEU A 498 20.81 -30.84 -29.97
N ALA A 499 21.43 -29.72 -30.32
CA ALA A 499 22.53 -29.65 -31.29
C ALA A 499 23.80 -30.44 -30.88
N GLU A 500 24.10 -30.53 -29.57
CA GLU A 500 25.27 -31.29 -29.06
C GLU A 500 24.88 -32.69 -28.52
N GLY A 501 23.58 -32.97 -28.31
CA GLY A 501 23.10 -34.17 -27.60
C GLY A 501 22.07 -35.05 -28.30
N LEU A 502 21.51 -34.63 -29.44
CA LEU A 502 20.62 -35.44 -30.28
C LEU A 502 21.13 -35.50 -31.72
N ASP A 503 21.40 -34.34 -32.32
CA ASP A 503 21.75 -34.22 -33.74
C ASP A 503 22.98 -35.05 -34.17
N PRO A 504 24.07 -35.17 -33.37
CA PRO A 504 25.21 -36.01 -33.75
C PRO A 504 24.89 -37.52 -33.82
N PHE A 505 23.81 -37.95 -33.17
CA PHE A 505 23.33 -39.33 -33.17
C PHE A 505 22.30 -39.59 -34.27
N LEU A 506 21.43 -38.62 -34.59
CA LEU A 506 20.56 -38.69 -35.77
C LEU A 506 21.40 -38.70 -37.06
N ASN A 507 22.41 -37.84 -37.17
CA ASN A 507 23.44 -37.88 -38.22
C ASN A 507 24.23 -39.21 -38.26
N GLY A 508 24.21 -40.00 -37.18
CA GLY A 508 24.74 -41.36 -37.14
C GLY A 508 23.78 -42.36 -37.79
N CYS A 509 22.49 -42.24 -37.51
CA CYS A 509 21.45 -43.11 -38.09
C CYS A 509 21.29 -42.86 -39.60
N GLU A 510 21.34 -41.62 -40.08
CA GLU A 510 21.32 -41.30 -41.52
C GLU A 510 22.48 -41.99 -42.29
N LYS A 511 23.67 -42.08 -41.70
CA LYS A 511 24.82 -42.79 -42.30
C LYS A 511 24.61 -44.30 -42.36
N LEU A 512 23.85 -44.88 -41.42
CA LEU A 512 23.45 -46.28 -41.47
C LEU A 512 22.36 -46.53 -42.52
N GLN A 513 21.39 -45.61 -42.65
CA GLN A 513 20.34 -45.66 -43.66
C GLN A 513 20.90 -45.72 -45.09
N GLN A 514 21.95 -44.94 -45.39
CA GLN A 514 22.61 -44.92 -46.70
C GLN A 514 23.19 -46.28 -47.16
N GLY A 515 23.33 -47.26 -46.25
CA GLY A 515 23.75 -48.63 -46.57
C GLY A 515 22.60 -49.62 -46.83
N MET A 516 21.35 -49.21 -46.67
CA MET A 516 20.16 -50.07 -46.74
C MET A 516 19.51 -50.08 -48.13
N LYS A 517 18.47 -50.92 -48.28
CA LYS A 517 17.54 -50.90 -49.43
C LYS A 517 16.18 -50.41 -48.96
N GLU A 518 15.33 -49.96 -49.89
CA GLU A 518 13.91 -49.78 -49.58
C GLU A 518 13.18 -51.14 -49.53
N PRO A 519 12.17 -51.31 -48.66
CA PRO A 519 11.61 -50.31 -47.73
C PRO A 519 12.38 -50.18 -46.40
N ASP A 520 13.34 -51.08 -46.11
CA ASP A 520 14.06 -51.16 -44.83
C ASP A 520 14.71 -49.83 -44.39
N SER A 521 15.31 -49.11 -45.35
CA SER A 521 15.87 -47.75 -45.22
C SER A 521 14.85 -46.79 -44.61
N THR A 522 13.69 -46.64 -45.23
CA THR A 522 12.66 -45.71 -44.78
C THR A 522 12.01 -46.16 -43.47
N ILE A 523 11.83 -47.47 -43.25
CA ILE A 523 11.33 -48.03 -41.98
C ILE A 523 12.29 -47.72 -40.82
N PHE A 524 13.59 -47.93 -41.01
CA PHE A 524 14.62 -47.64 -40.00
C PHE A 524 14.67 -46.14 -39.65
N ALA A 525 14.59 -45.26 -40.65
CA ALA A 525 14.53 -43.82 -40.44
C ALA A 525 13.32 -43.41 -39.59
N ILE A 526 12.13 -43.89 -39.93
CA ILE A 526 10.89 -43.63 -39.16
C ILE A 526 11.02 -44.17 -37.73
N ASN A 527 11.53 -45.39 -37.54
CA ASN A 527 11.71 -45.96 -36.21
C ASN A 527 12.67 -45.14 -35.32
N CYS A 528 13.74 -44.58 -35.89
CA CYS A 528 14.69 -43.71 -35.17
C CYS A 528 14.09 -42.33 -34.84
N LEU A 529 13.43 -41.69 -35.81
CA LEU A 529 12.77 -40.38 -35.63
C LEU A 529 11.61 -40.45 -34.64
N PHE A 530 10.78 -41.50 -34.72
CA PHE A 530 9.66 -41.71 -33.81
C PHE A 530 10.14 -41.90 -32.36
N ALA A 531 11.24 -42.65 -32.14
CA ALA A 531 11.83 -42.80 -30.81
C ALA A 531 12.38 -41.47 -30.24
N ALA A 532 12.87 -40.55 -31.09
CA ALA A 532 13.23 -39.20 -30.67
C ALA A 532 11.98 -38.35 -30.32
N LYS A 533 10.94 -38.41 -31.15
CA LYS A 533 9.65 -37.75 -30.88
C LYS A 533 9.00 -38.23 -29.57
N GLU A 534 9.01 -39.54 -29.26
CA GLU A 534 8.47 -40.08 -28.01
C GLU A 534 9.15 -39.50 -26.75
N VAL A 535 10.40 -39.04 -26.84
CA VAL A 535 11.09 -38.33 -25.76
C VAL A 535 10.76 -36.84 -25.74
N LEU A 536 10.73 -36.18 -26.89
CA LEU A 536 10.58 -34.72 -26.97
C LEU A 536 9.12 -34.24 -26.83
N ALA A 537 8.14 -34.98 -27.33
CA ALA A 537 6.71 -34.61 -27.30
C ALA A 537 6.09 -34.58 -25.88
N GLN A 538 6.88 -34.88 -24.85
CA GLN A 538 6.50 -34.71 -23.44
C GLN A 538 6.78 -33.29 -22.93
N TYR A 539 7.45 -32.44 -23.71
CA TYR A 539 7.99 -31.14 -23.31
C TYR A 539 7.59 -30.02 -24.27
N THR A 540 6.89 -29.00 -23.77
CA THR A 540 6.34 -27.91 -24.60
C THR A 540 7.41 -27.05 -25.29
N PHE A 541 8.55 -26.84 -24.64
CA PHE A 541 9.71 -26.12 -25.21
C PHE A 541 10.39 -26.87 -26.37
N ALA A 542 10.04 -28.15 -26.60
CA ALA A 542 10.56 -28.94 -27.72
C ALA A 542 9.60 -28.99 -28.92
N ASN A 543 8.43 -28.34 -28.86
CA ASN A 543 7.38 -28.42 -29.89
C ASN A 543 7.87 -28.06 -31.31
N GLU A 544 8.76 -27.07 -31.45
CA GLU A 544 9.37 -26.71 -32.73
C GLU A 544 10.16 -27.88 -33.33
N ARG A 545 11.09 -28.47 -32.55
CA ARG A 545 11.88 -29.63 -32.97
C ARG A 545 11.02 -30.89 -33.19
N VAL A 546 9.91 -31.04 -32.47
CA VAL A 546 8.92 -32.11 -32.71
C VAL A 546 8.21 -31.91 -34.05
N SER A 547 7.87 -30.67 -34.43
CA SER A 547 7.29 -30.37 -35.75
C SER A 547 8.25 -30.72 -36.88
N GLU A 548 9.53 -30.33 -36.80
CA GLU A 548 10.55 -30.70 -37.80
C GLU A 548 10.71 -32.22 -37.95
N ILE A 549 10.64 -32.95 -36.83
CA ILE A 549 10.69 -34.41 -36.82
C ILE A 549 9.42 -35.01 -37.44
N ASP A 550 8.24 -34.42 -37.20
CA ASP A 550 6.98 -34.85 -37.81
C ASP A 550 6.92 -34.59 -39.31
N ASP A 551 7.33 -33.41 -39.79
CA ASP A 551 7.46 -33.11 -41.22
C ASP A 551 8.38 -34.15 -41.91
N THR A 552 9.49 -34.51 -41.24
CA THR A 552 10.43 -35.53 -41.72
C THR A 552 9.84 -36.96 -41.65
N ILE A 553 8.99 -37.25 -40.67
CA ILE A 553 8.27 -38.53 -40.60
C ILE A 553 7.24 -38.61 -41.74
N ASP A 554 6.44 -37.57 -41.97
CA ASP A 554 5.39 -37.54 -42.99
C ASP A 554 5.97 -37.65 -44.42
N GLU A 555 7.12 -37.03 -44.69
CA GLU A 555 7.88 -37.28 -45.93
C GLU A 555 8.19 -38.78 -46.15
N ASN A 556 8.57 -39.48 -45.08
CA ASN A 556 8.96 -40.88 -45.13
C ASN A 556 7.75 -41.84 -45.14
N VAL A 557 6.67 -41.47 -44.44
CA VAL A 557 5.34 -42.10 -44.54
C VAL A 557 4.81 -42.00 -45.97
N ALA A 558 4.99 -40.86 -46.66
CA ALA A 558 4.62 -40.70 -48.06
C ALA A 558 5.43 -41.62 -48.99
N LYS A 559 6.74 -41.79 -48.75
CA LYS A 559 7.61 -42.73 -49.49
C LYS A 559 7.15 -44.19 -49.30
N LEU A 560 6.84 -44.62 -48.07
CA LEU A 560 6.29 -45.96 -47.82
C LEU A 560 4.89 -46.15 -48.42
N THR A 561 4.03 -45.12 -48.39
CA THR A 561 2.71 -45.17 -49.02
C THR A 561 2.82 -45.34 -50.53
N ALA A 562 3.77 -44.67 -51.18
CA ALA A 562 4.06 -44.86 -52.61
C ALA A 562 4.62 -46.27 -52.91
N TYR A 563 5.53 -46.79 -52.08
CA TYR A 563 6.04 -48.15 -52.20
C TYR A 563 4.92 -49.21 -52.09
N GLN A 564 4.02 -49.07 -51.11
CA GLN A 564 2.88 -49.98 -50.93
C GLN A 564 1.87 -49.87 -52.08
N HIS A 565 1.57 -48.66 -52.53
CA HIS A 565 0.70 -48.42 -53.68
C HIS A 565 1.25 -49.06 -54.96
N GLN A 566 2.56 -48.92 -55.20
CA GLN A 566 3.26 -49.58 -56.30
C GLN A 566 3.20 -51.12 -56.18
N TYR A 567 3.40 -51.68 -54.98
CA TYR A 567 3.27 -53.12 -54.72
C TYR A 567 1.86 -53.63 -55.06
N LEU A 568 0.80 -52.95 -54.59
CA LEU A 568 -0.59 -53.32 -54.89
C LEU A 568 -0.89 -53.29 -56.40
N ILE A 569 -0.38 -52.30 -57.13
CA ILE A 569 -0.56 -52.16 -58.59
C ILE A 569 0.21 -53.23 -59.39
N GLN A 570 1.40 -53.63 -58.93
CA GLN A 570 2.25 -54.60 -59.62
C GLN A 570 1.76 -56.04 -59.43
N GLU A 571 1.49 -56.47 -58.18
CA GLU A 571 1.08 -57.84 -57.90
C GLU A 571 -0.36 -58.16 -58.36
N SER A 572 -1.24 -57.15 -58.43
CA SER A 572 -2.59 -57.29 -59.01
C SER A 572 -2.63 -57.39 -60.54
N GLY A 573 -1.52 -57.09 -61.23
CA GLY A 573 -1.45 -56.99 -62.69
C GLY A 573 -2.06 -55.70 -63.28
N LEU A 574 -2.69 -54.85 -62.45
CA LEU A 574 -3.36 -53.61 -62.88
C LEU A 574 -2.40 -52.62 -63.57
N VAL A 575 -1.09 -52.70 -63.26
CA VAL A 575 -0.02 -51.90 -63.87
C VAL A 575 -0.08 -51.87 -65.40
N ALA A 576 -0.34 -53.00 -66.05
CA ALA A 576 -0.34 -53.10 -67.51
C ALA A 576 -1.54 -52.41 -68.17
N LEU A 577 -2.67 -52.32 -67.46
CA LEU A 577 -3.85 -51.59 -67.90
C LEU A 577 -3.66 -50.08 -67.67
N LEU A 578 -3.10 -49.69 -66.54
CA LEU A 578 -2.81 -48.28 -66.20
C LEU A 578 -1.77 -47.66 -67.16
N ASP A 579 -0.64 -48.33 -67.41
CA ASP A 579 0.38 -47.86 -68.35
C ASP A 579 -0.16 -47.68 -69.77
N ALA A 580 -1.09 -48.55 -70.21
CA ALA A 580 -1.75 -48.43 -71.50
C ALA A 580 -2.72 -47.23 -71.53
N LEU A 581 -3.60 -47.11 -70.52
CA LEU A 581 -4.58 -46.02 -70.42
C LEU A 581 -3.94 -44.63 -70.19
N ALA A 582 -2.72 -44.57 -69.62
CA ALA A 582 -1.99 -43.32 -69.38
C ALA A 582 -1.68 -42.54 -70.67
N THR A 583 -1.72 -43.20 -71.83
CA THR A 583 -1.52 -42.56 -73.15
C THR A 583 -2.81 -42.04 -73.78
N ILE A 584 -3.98 -42.28 -73.16
CA ILE A 584 -5.30 -42.07 -73.77
C ILE A 584 -6.02 -40.89 -73.11
N THR A 585 -6.29 -39.85 -73.89
CA THR A 585 -7.14 -38.72 -73.50
C THR A 585 -8.62 -39.09 -73.52
N ASP A 586 -9.43 -38.40 -72.70
CA ASP A 586 -10.87 -38.68 -72.52
C ASP A 586 -11.75 -38.16 -73.69
N THR A 587 -11.16 -38.13 -74.89
CA THR A 587 -11.79 -37.75 -76.16
C THR A 587 -12.45 -38.98 -76.80
N PRO A 588 -13.69 -38.89 -77.33
CA PRO A 588 -14.42 -40.06 -77.85
C PRO A 588 -13.69 -40.83 -78.97
N GLU A 589 -12.86 -40.14 -79.74
CA GLU A 589 -12.02 -40.69 -80.81
C GLU A 589 -10.85 -41.53 -80.27
N SER A 590 -10.40 -41.25 -79.04
CA SER A 590 -9.30 -41.93 -78.35
C SER A 590 -9.80 -43.10 -77.51
N LEU A 591 -10.95 -42.93 -76.82
CA LEU A 591 -11.59 -44.00 -76.06
C LEU A 591 -11.96 -45.21 -76.94
N LYS A 592 -12.40 -44.97 -78.18
CA LYS A 592 -12.65 -46.02 -79.19
C LYS A 592 -11.40 -46.85 -79.58
N THR A 593 -10.19 -46.41 -79.25
CA THR A 593 -8.96 -47.20 -79.51
C THR A 593 -8.56 -48.13 -78.36
N ILE A 594 -9.25 -48.07 -77.21
CA ILE A 594 -8.96 -48.92 -76.04
C ILE A 594 -8.98 -50.42 -76.39
N PRO A 595 -9.98 -50.97 -77.12
CA PRO A 595 -10.01 -52.40 -77.49
C PRO A 595 -8.85 -52.85 -78.42
N GLU A 596 -8.20 -51.93 -79.12
CA GLU A 596 -7.10 -52.25 -80.05
C GLU A 596 -5.75 -52.48 -79.34
N LEU A 597 -5.63 -52.00 -78.08
CA LEU A 597 -4.38 -52.00 -77.32
C LEU A 597 -4.00 -53.40 -76.83
N ASP A 598 -2.69 -53.69 -76.85
CA ASP A 598 -2.14 -55.01 -76.49
C ASP A 598 -2.51 -55.50 -75.07
N ALA A 599 -2.80 -54.60 -74.13
CA ALA A 599 -3.21 -54.95 -72.77
C ALA A 599 -4.71 -55.31 -72.66
N PHE A 600 -5.57 -54.69 -73.48
CA PHE A 600 -7.03 -54.84 -73.44
C PHE A 600 -7.57 -55.95 -74.36
N LYS A 601 -6.69 -56.70 -75.04
CA LYS A 601 -7.08 -57.86 -75.85
C LYS A 601 -7.68 -58.96 -74.98
N PRO A 602 -8.58 -59.81 -75.52
CA PRO A 602 -9.31 -60.79 -74.72
C PRO A 602 -8.42 -61.72 -73.89
N ASP A 603 -7.37 -62.28 -74.50
CA ASP A 603 -6.44 -63.20 -73.83
C ASP A 603 -5.66 -62.54 -72.67
N THR A 604 -5.32 -61.26 -72.78
CA THR A 604 -4.56 -60.53 -71.75
C THR A 604 -5.47 -59.96 -70.67
N LEU A 605 -6.64 -59.43 -71.05
CA LEU A 605 -7.60 -58.83 -70.12
C LEU A 605 -8.21 -59.89 -69.19
N VAL A 606 -8.53 -61.08 -69.70
CA VAL A 606 -8.97 -62.23 -68.90
C VAL A 606 -7.85 -62.72 -67.97
N ALA A 607 -6.59 -62.71 -68.41
CA ALA A 607 -5.46 -63.09 -67.56
C ALA A 607 -5.23 -62.09 -66.40
N VAL A 608 -5.35 -60.79 -66.64
CA VAL A 608 -5.29 -59.76 -65.58
C VAL A 608 -6.50 -59.88 -64.63
N SER A 609 -7.69 -60.18 -65.13
CA SER A 609 -8.85 -60.46 -64.26
C SER A 609 -8.60 -61.65 -63.32
N GLN A 610 -7.97 -62.72 -63.82
CA GLN A 610 -7.64 -63.90 -63.01
C GLN A 610 -6.55 -63.59 -61.97
N GLN A 611 -5.50 -62.84 -62.34
CA GLN A 611 -4.46 -62.40 -61.41
C GLN A 611 -5.04 -61.52 -60.28
N LEU A 612 -5.94 -60.59 -60.62
CA LEU A 612 -6.63 -59.75 -59.65
C LEU A 612 -7.50 -60.57 -58.69
N ASP A 613 -8.25 -61.56 -59.20
CA ASP A 613 -9.08 -62.46 -58.39
C ASP A 613 -8.27 -63.36 -57.44
N GLU A 614 -7.07 -63.79 -57.84
CA GLU A 614 -6.15 -64.55 -56.97
C GLU A 614 -5.48 -63.65 -55.91
N PHE A 615 -5.26 -62.36 -56.21
CA PHE A 615 -4.56 -61.40 -55.34
C PHE A 615 -5.44 -60.76 -54.24
N LEU A 616 -6.66 -60.32 -54.58
CA LEU A 616 -7.56 -59.59 -53.67
C LEU A 616 -7.82 -60.25 -52.29
N PRO A 617 -7.83 -61.60 -52.14
CA PRO A 617 -8.03 -62.23 -50.83
C PRO A 617 -6.90 -62.00 -49.80
N SER A 618 -5.65 -61.81 -50.23
CA SER A 618 -4.49 -61.65 -49.33
C SER A 618 -3.83 -60.26 -49.40
N ALA A 619 -4.03 -59.50 -50.49
CA ALA A 619 -3.44 -58.19 -50.78
C ALA A 619 -3.10 -57.29 -49.58
N LEU A 620 -4.07 -57.00 -48.69
CA LEU A 620 -3.86 -56.11 -47.53
C LEU A 620 -3.03 -56.74 -46.41
N ILE A 621 -3.06 -58.07 -46.26
CA ILE A 621 -2.26 -58.80 -45.28
C ILE A 621 -0.81 -58.80 -45.74
N ASP A 622 -0.57 -59.10 -47.02
CA ASP A 622 0.77 -59.15 -47.61
C ASP A 622 1.41 -57.75 -47.67
N ALA A 623 0.61 -56.72 -48.03
CA ALA A 623 1.02 -55.32 -47.94
C ALA A 623 1.36 -54.92 -46.48
N SER A 624 0.53 -55.30 -45.50
CA SER A 624 0.86 -55.08 -44.08
C SER A 624 2.14 -55.80 -43.65
N GLU A 625 2.43 -56.99 -44.21
CA GLU A 625 3.62 -57.76 -43.90
C GLU A 625 4.90 -57.09 -44.44
N ASN A 626 4.83 -56.40 -45.58
CA ASN A 626 5.95 -55.65 -46.18
C ASN A 626 6.49 -54.51 -45.31
N ILE A 627 5.70 -53.97 -44.37
CA ILE A 627 6.10 -52.89 -43.44
C ILE A 627 6.00 -53.27 -41.94
N LYS A 628 5.90 -54.56 -41.62
CA LYS A 628 5.73 -55.09 -40.25
C LYS A 628 6.82 -54.71 -39.24
N LEU A 629 7.94 -54.15 -39.69
CA LEU A 629 9.07 -53.74 -38.87
C LEU A 629 8.97 -52.27 -38.38
N LEU A 630 7.93 -51.52 -38.79
CA LEU A 630 7.57 -50.26 -38.14
C LEU A 630 7.11 -50.51 -36.69
N ARG A 631 7.67 -49.79 -35.72
CA ARG A 631 7.24 -49.88 -34.30
C ARG A 631 5.79 -49.43 -34.10
N ASN A 632 5.32 -48.43 -34.85
CA ASN A 632 3.97 -47.87 -34.71
C ASN A 632 2.94 -48.67 -35.54
N ARG A 633 2.07 -49.42 -34.85
CA ARG A 633 1.00 -50.23 -35.48
C ARG A 633 -0.13 -49.42 -36.10
N GLN A 634 -0.42 -48.21 -35.61
CA GLN A 634 -1.43 -47.34 -36.22
C GLN A 634 -0.91 -46.84 -37.57
N MET A 635 0.35 -46.40 -37.62
CA MET A 635 1.01 -45.95 -38.85
C MET A 635 1.09 -47.04 -39.93
N ILE A 636 1.29 -48.32 -39.56
CA ILE A 636 1.16 -49.45 -40.50
C ILE A 636 -0.25 -49.49 -41.12
N GLN A 637 -1.29 -49.27 -40.31
CA GLN A 637 -2.67 -49.26 -40.80
C GLN A 637 -2.91 -48.05 -41.72
N ASP A 638 -2.57 -46.85 -41.26
CA ASP A 638 -2.82 -45.60 -41.98
C ASP A 638 -2.13 -45.59 -43.37
N ILE A 639 -0.88 -46.07 -43.44
CA ILE A 639 -0.14 -46.26 -44.72
C ILE A 639 -0.84 -47.27 -45.62
N THR A 640 -1.26 -48.41 -45.08
CA THR A 640 -1.87 -49.50 -45.86
C THR A 640 -3.26 -49.09 -46.39
N GLU A 641 -4.07 -48.39 -45.59
CA GLU A 641 -5.35 -47.84 -46.05
C GLU A 641 -5.14 -46.73 -47.10
N ALA A 642 -4.16 -45.85 -46.92
CA ALA A 642 -3.85 -44.79 -47.89
C ALA A 642 -3.37 -45.35 -49.24
N ALA A 643 -2.57 -46.43 -49.23
CA ALA A 643 -2.15 -47.13 -50.43
C ALA A 643 -3.32 -47.88 -51.11
N ALA A 644 -4.14 -48.58 -50.32
CA ALA A 644 -5.32 -49.30 -50.81
C ALA A 644 -6.38 -48.35 -51.41
N ARG A 645 -6.56 -47.16 -50.84
CA ARG A 645 -7.49 -46.14 -51.34
C ARG A 645 -7.09 -45.65 -52.73
N LYS A 646 -5.80 -45.34 -52.93
CA LYS A 646 -5.27 -44.99 -54.26
C LYS A 646 -5.42 -46.13 -55.27
N PHE A 647 -5.14 -47.37 -54.86
CA PHE A 647 -5.36 -48.54 -55.71
C PHE A 647 -6.83 -48.69 -56.16
N CYS A 648 -7.80 -48.38 -55.30
CA CYS A 648 -9.21 -48.33 -55.70
C CYS A 648 -9.52 -47.17 -56.66
N GLU A 649 -8.94 -45.98 -56.44
CA GLU A 649 -9.07 -44.82 -57.33
C GLU A 649 -8.50 -45.12 -58.74
N ASP A 650 -7.36 -45.81 -58.83
CA ASP A 650 -6.76 -46.29 -60.08
C ASP A 650 -7.62 -47.37 -60.75
N PHE A 651 -8.20 -48.31 -59.99
CA PHE A 651 -9.13 -49.29 -60.53
C PHE A 651 -10.41 -48.64 -61.08
N GLU A 652 -10.94 -47.62 -60.39
CA GLU A 652 -12.11 -46.85 -60.83
C GLU A 652 -11.84 -46.07 -62.12
N LEU A 653 -10.61 -45.58 -62.31
CA LEU A 653 -10.17 -44.99 -63.59
C LEU A 653 -10.16 -46.03 -64.73
N VAL A 654 -9.71 -47.26 -64.45
CA VAL A 654 -9.73 -48.37 -65.42
C VAL A 654 -11.19 -48.75 -65.77
N GLU A 655 -12.03 -49.01 -64.76
CA GLU A 655 -13.44 -49.36 -64.94
C GLU A 655 -14.20 -48.27 -65.73
N ALA A 656 -14.02 -47.00 -65.37
CA ALA A 656 -14.70 -45.89 -66.05
C ALA A 656 -14.28 -45.74 -67.52
N LYS A 657 -12.99 -45.91 -67.83
CA LYS A 657 -12.51 -45.87 -69.23
C LYS A 657 -12.95 -47.09 -70.05
N MET A 658 -13.11 -48.25 -69.42
CA MET A 658 -13.67 -49.45 -70.07
C MET A 658 -15.15 -49.28 -70.40
N ILE A 659 -15.97 -48.82 -69.44
CA ILE A 659 -17.40 -48.54 -69.68
C ILE A 659 -17.56 -47.48 -70.78
N ALA A 660 -16.80 -46.40 -70.72
CA ALA A 660 -16.86 -45.34 -71.74
C ALA A 660 -16.32 -45.77 -73.11
N ALA A 661 -15.52 -46.84 -73.20
CA ALA A 661 -15.14 -47.45 -74.47
C ALA A 661 -16.29 -48.32 -75.02
N ASP A 662 -16.82 -49.22 -74.20
CA ASP A 662 -17.92 -50.14 -74.56
C ASP A 662 -19.17 -49.35 -75.01
N ASP A 663 -19.59 -48.33 -74.25
CA ASP A 663 -20.69 -47.40 -74.59
C ASP A 663 -20.48 -46.70 -75.94
N LEU A 664 -19.23 -46.46 -76.34
CA LEU A 664 -18.88 -45.82 -77.61
C LEU A 664 -18.69 -46.82 -78.75
N THR A 665 -18.53 -48.11 -78.49
CA THR A 665 -18.45 -49.16 -79.52
C THR A 665 -19.76 -49.93 -79.71
N TYR A 666 -20.71 -49.81 -78.77
CA TYR A 666 -22.05 -50.40 -78.87
C TYR A 666 -22.80 -49.93 -80.13
N ASP A 667 -23.52 -50.86 -80.75
CA ASP A 667 -24.16 -50.68 -82.06
C ASP A 667 -25.65 -51.03 -81.97
N GLU A 668 -26.49 -50.01 -81.86
CA GLU A 668 -27.95 -50.13 -81.70
C GLU A 668 -28.66 -50.78 -82.91
N GLU A 669 -27.98 -50.94 -84.06
CA GLU A 669 -28.57 -51.57 -85.26
C GLU A 669 -28.32 -53.10 -85.35
N LYS A 670 -27.63 -53.71 -84.38
CA LYS A 670 -27.38 -55.17 -84.30
C LYS A 670 -28.32 -55.89 -83.32
N GLU A 671 -28.56 -57.18 -83.56
CA GLU A 671 -29.17 -58.08 -82.56
C GLU A 671 -28.10 -58.54 -81.54
N ASP A 672 -28.49 -58.77 -80.28
CA ASP A 672 -27.56 -59.04 -79.16
C ASP A 672 -26.64 -60.27 -79.38
N GLU A 673 -27.05 -61.23 -80.23
CA GLU A 673 -26.25 -62.42 -80.56
C GLU A 673 -25.12 -62.15 -81.61
N ASP A 674 -25.12 -60.98 -82.26
CA ASP A 674 -24.17 -60.57 -83.32
C ASP A 674 -23.20 -59.43 -82.88
N GLN A 675 -23.22 -59.02 -81.62
CA GLN A 675 -22.23 -58.08 -81.05
C GLN A 675 -20.95 -58.81 -80.60
N GLU A 676 -19.80 -58.11 -80.66
CA GLU A 676 -18.58 -58.60 -80.01
C GLU A 676 -18.67 -58.33 -78.50
N PRO A 677 -18.31 -59.30 -77.62
CA PRO A 677 -18.44 -59.13 -76.17
C PRO A 677 -17.62 -57.96 -75.65
N GLY A 678 -18.25 -57.11 -74.83
CA GLY A 678 -17.65 -55.87 -74.33
C GLY A 678 -16.45 -56.13 -73.41
N LEU A 679 -15.56 -55.14 -73.29
CA LEU A 679 -14.42 -55.21 -72.37
C LEU A 679 -14.89 -55.45 -70.92
N ARG A 680 -16.07 -54.92 -70.57
CA ARG A 680 -16.74 -55.14 -69.28
C ARG A 680 -17.12 -56.60 -69.00
N GLU A 681 -17.47 -57.38 -70.03
CA GLU A 681 -17.83 -58.80 -69.88
C GLU A 681 -16.60 -59.68 -69.66
N MET A 682 -15.46 -59.30 -70.25
CA MET A 682 -14.18 -60.00 -70.09
C MET A 682 -13.48 -59.72 -68.75
N PHE A 683 -13.85 -58.61 -68.10
CA PHE A 683 -13.26 -58.13 -66.84
C PHE A 683 -14.37 -57.79 -65.84
N PRO A 684 -15.10 -58.79 -65.29
CA PRO A 684 -16.42 -58.58 -64.69
C PRO A 684 -16.44 -57.84 -63.34
N ARG A 685 -15.29 -57.66 -62.66
CA ARG A 685 -15.22 -57.02 -61.34
C ARG A 685 -15.63 -55.56 -61.37
N THR A 686 -16.41 -55.12 -60.38
CA THR A 686 -16.80 -53.72 -60.17
C THR A 686 -15.96 -53.06 -59.07
N SER A 687 -15.76 -51.74 -59.13
CA SER A 687 -15.22 -50.96 -58.00
C SER A 687 -16.05 -51.13 -56.74
N GLY A 688 -17.37 -51.27 -56.89
CA GLY A 688 -18.30 -51.63 -55.82
C GLY A 688 -17.95 -52.97 -55.16
N GLU A 689 -17.59 -54.00 -55.94
CA GLU A 689 -17.12 -55.29 -55.41
C GLU A 689 -15.74 -55.21 -54.76
N ILE A 690 -14.80 -54.45 -55.35
CA ILE A 690 -13.45 -54.33 -54.77
C ILE A 690 -13.50 -53.60 -53.42
N ARG A 691 -14.21 -52.47 -53.34
CA ARG A 691 -14.54 -51.80 -52.07
C ARG A 691 -15.34 -52.69 -51.11
N ALA A 692 -16.04 -53.72 -51.62
CA ALA A 692 -16.82 -54.66 -50.84
C ALA A 692 -16.10 -55.99 -50.50
N VAL A 693 -14.84 -56.20 -50.89
CA VAL A 693 -14.08 -57.38 -50.45
C VAL A 693 -13.95 -57.33 -48.91
N PRO A 694 -14.19 -58.43 -48.18
CA PRO A 694 -14.20 -58.41 -46.71
C PRO A 694 -12.92 -57.86 -46.06
N SER A 695 -11.77 -58.02 -46.72
CA SER A 695 -10.49 -57.43 -46.31
C SER A 695 -10.53 -55.89 -46.32
N MET A 696 -11.08 -55.27 -47.36
CA MET A 696 -11.27 -53.81 -47.43
C MET A 696 -12.44 -53.33 -46.56
N GLN A 697 -13.57 -54.06 -46.53
CA GLN A 697 -14.74 -53.65 -45.72
C GLN A 697 -14.43 -53.52 -44.24
N PHE A 698 -13.64 -54.44 -43.67
CA PHE A 698 -13.31 -54.41 -42.23
C PHE A 698 -12.50 -53.16 -41.84
N TRP A 699 -11.81 -52.56 -42.79
CA TRP A 699 -10.99 -51.35 -42.61
C TRP A 699 -11.81 -50.09 -42.86
N PHE A 700 -12.44 -49.95 -44.04
CA PHE A 700 -13.30 -48.79 -44.35
C PHE A 700 -14.47 -48.62 -43.35
N ALA A 701 -15.00 -49.71 -42.80
CA ALA A 701 -16.02 -49.64 -41.74
C ALA A 701 -15.46 -49.13 -40.40
N PHE A 702 -14.17 -49.37 -40.10
CA PHE A 702 -13.50 -48.80 -38.95
C PHE A 702 -13.25 -47.30 -39.15
N THR A 703 -12.91 -46.87 -40.38
CA THR A 703 -12.81 -45.45 -40.75
C THR A 703 -14.12 -44.72 -40.50
N VAL A 704 -15.30 -45.27 -40.86
CA VAL A 704 -16.60 -44.64 -40.55
C VAL A 704 -16.85 -44.46 -39.04
N ALA A 705 -16.29 -45.35 -38.21
CA ALA A 705 -16.39 -45.28 -36.75
C ALA A 705 -15.38 -44.30 -36.10
N SER A 706 -14.25 -44.00 -36.75
CA SER A 706 -13.21 -43.09 -36.25
C SER A 706 -13.22 -41.70 -36.89
N SER A 707 -13.61 -41.58 -38.17
CA SER A 707 -13.66 -40.34 -38.94
C SER A 707 -15.03 -39.65 -38.89
N SER A 708 -15.70 -39.72 -37.75
CA SER A 708 -16.89 -38.91 -37.43
C SER A 708 -16.50 -37.73 -36.51
N PRO A 709 -15.86 -36.66 -37.04
CA PRO A 709 -15.48 -35.50 -36.24
C PRO A 709 -16.70 -34.82 -35.60
N THR A 710 -17.90 -35.05 -36.12
CA THR A 710 -19.19 -34.56 -35.60
C THR A 710 -19.49 -34.91 -34.16
N LEU A 711 -18.94 -36.00 -33.58
CA LEU A 711 -19.14 -36.31 -32.15
C LEU A 711 -18.10 -35.68 -31.22
N LEU A 712 -16.87 -35.40 -31.69
CA LEU A 712 -15.89 -34.64 -30.91
C LEU A 712 -16.14 -33.12 -31.05
N ALA A 713 -16.54 -32.66 -32.25
CA ALA A 713 -16.92 -31.29 -32.51
C ALA A 713 -18.20 -30.87 -31.79
N PHE A 714 -19.14 -31.78 -31.48
CA PHE A 714 -20.27 -31.45 -30.59
C PHE A 714 -19.83 -31.18 -29.15
N ALA A 715 -18.72 -31.75 -28.70
CA ALA A 715 -18.12 -31.47 -27.39
C ALA A 715 -17.21 -30.23 -27.40
N MET A 716 -16.59 -29.89 -28.54
CA MET A 716 -15.67 -28.75 -28.66
C MET A 716 -16.23 -27.50 -29.37
N SER A 717 -17.46 -27.57 -29.90
CA SER A 717 -18.23 -26.42 -30.39
C SER A 717 -19.39 -26.03 -29.47
N ALA A 718 -19.44 -26.58 -28.25
CA ALA A 718 -20.16 -25.94 -27.16
C ALA A 718 -19.40 -24.65 -26.80
N THR A 719 -19.91 -23.50 -27.22
CA THR A 719 -19.41 -22.21 -26.75
C THR A 719 -19.51 -22.18 -25.23
N THR A 720 -18.36 -22.14 -24.56
CA THR A 720 -18.29 -22.22 -23.09
C THR A 720 -18.92 -20.97 -22.48
N THR A 721 -20.21 -21.08 -22.16
CA THR A 721 -21.03 -19.97 -21.67
C THR A 721 -21.09 -20.00 -20.14
N SER A 722 -21.16 -18.80 -19.56
CA SER A 722 -21.48 -18.61 -18.15
C SER A 722 -22.97 -18.86 -17.89
N ALA A 723 -23.32 -19.38 -16.72
CA ALA A 723 -24.71 -19.65 -16.36
C ALA A 723 -25.56 -18.36 -16.41
N PRO A 724 -26.79 -18.38 -16.97
CA PRO A 724 -27.55 -17.16 -17.20
C PRO A 724 -27.90 -16.42 -15.90
N PHE A 725 -28.19 -17.13 -14.82
CA PHE A 725 -28.37 -16.54 -13.50
C PHE A 725 -27.08 -15.88 -12.98
N SER A 726 -25.92 -16.55 -13.08
CA SER A 726 -24.62 -15.97 -12.71
C SER A 726 -24.27 -14.72 -13.52
N LYS A 727 -24.62 -14.67 -14.82
CA LYS A 727 -24.53 -13.44 -15.64
C LYS A 727 -25.36 -12.31 -15.03
N ALA A 728 -26.61 -12.57 -14.62
CA ALA A 728 -27.48 -11.56 -14.02
C ALA A 728 -26.92 -11.03 -12.69
N VAL A 729 -26.43 -11.91 -11.81
CA VAL A 729 -25.81 -11.51 -10.53
C VAL A 729 -24.55 -10.66 -10.75
N VAL A 730 -23.70 -11.03 -11.70
CA VAL A 730 -22.50 -10.23 -12.06
C VAL A 730 -22.87 -8.86 -12.65
N ARG A 731 -23.98 -8.75 -13.40
CA ARG A 731 -24.50 -7.46 -13.87
C ARG A 731 -25.06 -6.62 -12.72
N ALA A 732 -25.85 -7.21 -11.83
CA ALA A 732 -26.43 -6.55 -10.67
C ALA A 732 -25.36 -5.93 -9.76
N ILE A 733 -24.31 -6.70 -9.43
CA ILE A 733 -23.19 -6.22 -8.62
C ILE A 733 -22.41 -5.13 -9.35
N ARG A 734 -22.11 -5.26 -10.65
CA ARG A 734 -21.44 -4.21 -11.42
C ARG A 734 -22.27 -2.92 -11.55
N ARG A 735 -23.59 -2.98 -11.38
CA ARG A 735 -24.48 -1.81 -11.39
C ARG A 735 -24.45 -1.05 -10.06
N LEU A 736 -24.55 -1.78 -8.95
CA LEU A 736 -24.52 -1.23 -7.57
C LEU A 736 -23.09 -0.82 -7.15
N TYR A 737 -22.10 -1.60 -7.59
CA TYR A 737 -20.69 -1.49 -7.21
C TYR A 737 -19.80 -1.66 -8.45
N PRO A 738 -19.69 -0.61 -9.30
CA PRO A 738 -18.84 -0.63 -10.49
C PRO A 738 -17.37 -0.90 -10.14
N ARG A 739 -16.66 -1.68 -10.98
CA ARG A 739 -15.22 -1.98 -10.76
C ARG A 739 -14.34 -0.73 -10.89
N GLU A 740 -14.86 0.27 -11.58
CA GLU A 740 -14.30 1.60 -11.70
C GLU A 740 -14.07 2.25 -10.32
N LEU A 741 -14.79 1.84 -9.27
CA LEU A 741 -14.63 2.34 -7.90
C LEU A 741 -13.49 1.67 -7.09
N ALA A 742 -12.91 0.58 -7.61
CA ALA A 742 -11.90 -0.22 -6.91
C ALA A 742 -10.46 0.33 -7.03
N ASP A 743 -9.60 -0.01 -6.08
CA ASP A 743 -8.17 0.33 -6.12
C ASP A 743 -7.36 -0.65 -6.99
N ASN A 744 -7.45 -0.42 -8.30
CA ASN A 744 -6.77 -1.17 -9.35
C ASN A 744 -5.21 -1.13 -9.27
N SER A 745 -4.61 -0.47 -8.27
CA SER A 745 -3.14 -0.47 -8.08
C SER A 745 -2.60 -1.67 -7.29
N TRP A 746 -3.44 -2.34 -6.51
CA TRP A 746 -3.08 -3.55 -5.75
C TRP A 746 -4.22 -4.56 -5.58
N ASP A 747 -5.48 -4.13 -5.70
CA ASP A 747 -6.65 -4.98 -5.47
C ASP A 747 -7.06 -5.75 -6.74
N ASN A 748 -7.72 -6.90 -6.56
CA ASN A 748 -8.17 -7.77 -7.65
C ASN A 748 -9.70 -7.95 -7.60
N THR A 749 -10.44 -6.93 -8.02
CA THR A 749 -11.91 -6.95 -8.02
C THR A 749 -12.46 -7.53 -9.32
N GLY A 750 -13.39 -8.47 -9.20
CA GLY A 750 -14.13 -9.00 -10.32
C GLY A 750 -14.57 -10.45 -10.19
N LEU A 751 -14.80 -11.06 -11.34
CA LEU A 751 -15.14 -12.46 -11.49
C LEU A 751 -13.81 -13.21 -11.50
N LEU A 752 -13.44 -13.78 -10.35
CA LEU A 752 -12.13 -14.42 -10.11
C LEU A 752 -12.15 -15.91 -10.49
N LEU A 753 -13.34 -16.50 -10.49
CA LEU A 753 -13.60 -17.81 -11.08
C LEU A 753 -14.91 -17.76 -11.87
N GLU A 754 -14.83 -17.97 -13.18
CA GLU A 754 -15.99 -18.20 -14.03
C GLU A 754 -16.10 -19.69 -14.32
N ALA A 755 -17.18 -20.32 -13.83
CA ALA A 755 -17.39 -21.75 -14.00
C ALA A 755 -18.24 -22.03 -15.25
N PRO A 756 -17.90 -23.05 -16.06
CA PRO A 756 -18.59 -23.33 -17.32
C PRO A 756 -20.01 -23.86 -17.05
N PHE A 757 -21.01 -23.29 -17.74
CA PHE A 757 -22.38 -23.79 -17.66
C PHE A 757 -22.48 -25.17 -18.32
N ASN A 758 -23.13 -26.10 -17.63
CA ASN A 758 -23.43 -27.43 -18.14
C ASN A 758 -24.94 -27.68 -17.95
N PRO A 759 -25.75 -27.69 -19.03
CA PRO A 759 -27.19 -27.93 -18.94
C PRO A 759 -27.54 -29.23 -18.22
N SER A 760 -26.75 -30.30 -18.43
CA SER A 760 -26.95 -31.61 -17.79
C SER A 760 -26.57 -31.66 -16.30
N ARG A 761 -26.03 -30.58 -15.74
CA ARG A 761 -25.72 -30.43 -14.30
C ARG A 761 -25.94 -28.99 -13.84
N ARG A 762 -27.13 -28.46 -14.10
CA ARG A 762 -27.57 -27.13 -13.67
C ARG A 762 -27.37 -26.93 -12.15
N GLN A 763 -26.90 -25.74 -11.77
CA GLN A 763 -26.84 -25.28 -10.38
C GLN A 763 -28.12 -24.54 -9.98
N SER A 764 -28.42 -24.49 -8.69
CA SER A 764 -29.56 -23.76 -8.13
C SER A 764 -29.40 -22.25 -8.39
N ASN A 765 -30.50 -21.50 -8.49
CA ASN A 765 -30.50 -20.04 -8.57
C ASN A 765 -30.16 -19.39 -7.20
N THR A 766 -29.11 -19.88 -6.52
CA THR A 766 -28.70 -19.45 -5.18
C THR A 766 -27.38 -18.68 -5.25
N VAL A 767 -27.34 -17.52 -4.59
CA VAL A 767 -26.15 -16.69 -4.37
C VAL A 767 -25.70 -16.87 -2.91
N LEU A 768 -24.42 -17.17 -2.69
CA LEU A 768 -23.84 -17.22 -1.33
C LEU A 768 -22.93 -16.01 -1.07
N LEU A 769 -23.27 -15.22 -0.06
CA LEU A 769 -22.49 -14.07 0.41
C LEU A 769 -21.53 -14.51 1.54
N THR A 770 -20.28 -14.06 1.48
CA THR A 770 -19.24 -14.36 2.49
C THR A 770 -18.22 -13.23 2.58
N ILE A 771 -17.54 -13.07 3.72
CA ILE A 771 -16.34 -12.24 3.79
C ILE A 771 -15.16 -13.00 3.19
N ASP A 772 -14.83 -14.15 3.78
CA ASP A 772 -13.67 -14.97 3.42
C ASP A 772 -14.09 -16.30 2.80
N LEU A 773 -13.71 -16.54 1.54
CA LEU A 773 -13.96 -17.83 0.88
C LEU A 773 -13.00 -18.92 1.37
N THR A 774 -13.25 -19.39 2.59
CA THR A 774 -12.56 -20.53 3.18
C THR A 774 -13.04 -21.85 2.59
N LYS A 775 -12.31 -22.94 2.85
CA LYS A 775 -12.74 -24.30 2.49
C LYS A 775 -14.13 -24.64 3.05
N ALA A 776 -14.49 -24.17 4.25
CA ALA A 776 -15.79 -24.46 4.85
C ALA A 776 -16.93 -23.78 4.11
N VAL A 777 -16.73 -22.54 3.64
CA VAL A 777 -17.69 -21.81 2.79
C VAL A 777 -17.79 -22.45 1.41
N ALA A 778 -16.68 -22.96 0.85
CA ALA A 778 -16.70 -23.73 -0.40
C ALA A 778 -17.43 -25.09 -0.25
N ASP A 779 -17.32 -25.76 0.91
CA ASP A 779 -18.08 -26.97 1.24
C ASP A 779 -19.58 -26.67 1.40
N GLU A 780 -19.93 -25.53 2.00
CA GLU A 780 -21.31 -25.02 2.14
C GLU A 780 -21.95 -24.67 0.79
N ALA A 781 -21.27 -23.89 -0.06
CA ALA A 781 -21.76 -23.55 -1.40
C ALA A 781 -22.03 -24.78 -2.28
N ILE A 782 -21.18 -25.81 -2.17
CA ILE A 782 -21.38 -27.09 -2.85
C ILE A 782 -22.58 -27.85 -2.27
N ALA A 783 -22.80 -27.80 -0.95
CA ALA A 783 -23.96 -28.42 -0.31
C ALA A 783 -25.29 -27.72 -0.65
N LEU A 784 -25.26 -26.40 -0.85
CA LEU A 784 -26.39 -25.58 -1.32
C LEU A 784 -26.57 -25.63 -2.85
N ASN A 785 -25.64 -26.23 -3.60
CA ASN A 785 -25.64 -26.31 -5.07
C ASN A 785 -25.72 -24.90 -5.72
N SER A 786 -25.06 -23.91 -5.11
CA SER A 786 -25.15 -22.49 -5.49
C SER A 786 -24.57 -22.19 -6.87
N SER A 787 -25.15 -21.23 -7.61
CA SER A 787 -24.61 -20.81 -8.92
C SER A 787 -23.38 -19.91 -8.80
N ILE A 788 -23.30 -19.09 -7.75
CA ILE A 788 -22.23 -18.10 -7.58
C ILE A 788 -22.01 -17.73 -6.10
N ILE A 789 -20.74 -17.54 -5.73
CA ILE A 789 -20.31 -16.99 -4.44
C ILE A 789 -19.87 -15.54 -4.64
N ILE A 790 -20.32 -14.65 -3.75
CA ILE A 790 -19.84 -13.27 -3.65
C ILE A 790 -18.98 -13.17 -2.39
N ALA A 791 -17.66 -13.14 -2.57
CA ALA A 791 -16.69 -13.07 -1.48
C ALA A 791 -16.17 -11.64 -1.35
N TYR A 792 -16.32 -11.02 -0.17
CA TYR A 792 -15.84 -9.68 0.10
C TYR A 792 -14.34 -9.57 -0.24
N HIS A 793 -13.51 -10.46 0.32
CA HIS A 793 -12.09 -10.53 0.03
C HIS A 793 -11.79 -11.33 -1.25
N PRO A 794 -10.84 -10.87 -2.10
CA PRO A 794 -10.40 -11.61 -3.27
C PRO A 794 -9.72 -12.94 -2.90
N ILE A 795 -10.37 -14.07 -3.21
CA ILE A 795 -9.70 -15.38 -3.11
C ILE A 795 -8.43 -15.47 -3.99
N ILE A 796 -8.21 -14.54 -4.93
CA ILE A 796 -6.97 -14.43 -5.73
C ILE A 796 -6.32 -13.05 -5.52
N PHE A 797 -5.71 -12.82 -4.35
CA PHE A 797 -4.93 -11.58 -4.08
C PHE A 797 -3.65 -11.42 -4.92
N ARG A 798 -3.12 -12.49 -5.52
CA ARG A 798 -1.93 -12.48 -6.38
C ARG A 798 -2.10 -13.48 -7.51
N GLY A 799 -1.51 -13.20 -8.68
CA GLY A 799 -1.59 -14.08 -9.86
C GLY A 799 -1.09 -15.50 -9.56
N LEU A 800 -1.97 -16.49 -9.74
CA LEU A 800 -1.66 -17.90 -9.51
C LEU A 800 -0.76 -18.42 -10.63
N LYS A 801 0.43 -18.94 -10.27
CA LYS A 801 1.36 -19.58 -11.21
C LYS A 801 0.94 -21.00 -11.61
N SER A 802 0.06 -21.62 -10.83
CA SER A 802 -0.48 -22.96 -11.06
C SER A 802 -1.81 -23.13 -10.33
N LEU A 803 -2.60 -24.12 -10.75
CA LEU A 803 -3.82 -24.57 -10.08
C LEU A 803 -3.69 -26.06 -9.79
N THR A 804 -3.52 -26.41 -8.52
CA THR A 804 -3.26 -27.78 -8.06
C THR A 804 -4.09 -28.13 -6.84
N LEU A 805 -4.21 -29.42 -6.52
CA LEU A 805 -4.86 -29.90 -5.30
C LEU A 805 -3.94 -29.89 -4.06
N ALA A 806 -2.69 -29.46 -4.21
CA ALA A 806 -1.67 -29.45 -3.15
C ALA A 806 -1.77 -28.23 -2.22
N ASP A 807 -2.28 -27.11 -2.74
CA ASP A 807 -2.58 -25.90 -1.99
C ASP A 807 -4.09 -25.80 -1.68
N THR A 808 -4.46 -25.20 -0.54
CA THR A 808 -5.85 -25.19 -0.05
C THR A 808 -6.74 -24.15 -0.73
N GLN A 809 -6.18 -23.03 -1.17
CA GLN A 809 -6.85 -21.98 -1.95
C GLN A 809 -7.13 -22.49 -3.37
N GLN A 810 -6.10 -23.03 -4.04
CA GLN A 810 -6.20 -23.68 -5.34
C GLN A 810 -7.15 -24.90 -5.33
N GLN A 811 -7.08 -25.74 -4.29
CA GLN A 811 -8.01 -26.87 -4.10
C GLN A 811 -9.46 -26.40 -4.00
N SER A 812 -9.73 -25.28 -3.32
CA SER A 812 -11.08 -24.74 -3.18
C SER A 812 -11.61 -24.20 -4.51
N LEU A 813 -10.78 -23.44 -5.25
CA LEU A 813 -11.10 -22.95 -6.60
C LEU A 813 -11.38 -24.11 -7.58
N LEU A 814 -10.52 -25.13 -7.63
CA LEU A 814 -10.70 -26.31 -8.47
C LEU A 814 -11.98 -27.09 -8.13
N ARG A 815 -12.36 -27.16 -6.84
CA ARG A 815 -13.60 -27.80 -6.41
C ARG A 815 -14.84 -27.02 -6.80
N LEU A 816 -14.84 -25.70 -6.66
CA LEU A 816 -15.96 -24.85 -7.09
C LEU A 816 -16.13 -24.91 -8.62
N ALA A 817 -15.02 -24.78 -9.37
CA ALA A 817 -14.99 -24.91 -10.83
C ALA A 817 -15.56 -26.27 -11.30
N SER A 818 -15.13 -27.36 -10.67
CA SER A 818 -15.59 -28.71 -11.01
C SER A 818 -17.05 -28.99 -10.65
N HIS A 819 -17.68 -28.20 -9.78
CA HIS A 819 -19.12 -28.28 -9.47
C HIS A 819 -19.97 -27.32 -10.33
N GLY A 820 -19.37 -26.26 -10.88
CA GLY A 820 -20.08 -25.26 -11.71
C GLY A 820 -20.34 -23.94 -10.98
N ILE A 821 -19.69 -23.72 -9.83
CA ILE A 821 -19.92 -22.57 -8.96
C ILE A 821 -18.90 -21.47 -9.30
N SER A 822 -19.38 -20.29 -9.67
CA SER A 822 -18.53 -19.12 -9.96
C SER A 822 -18.19 -18.33 -8.68
N VAL A 823 -17.14 -17.51 -8.71
CA VAL A 823 -16.74 -16.63 -7.60
C VAL A 823 -16.50 -15.21 -8.09
N TYR A 824 -17.23 -14.26 -7.54
CA TYR A 824 -17.02 -12.82 -7.72
C TYR A 824 -16.52 -12.19 -6.41
N SER A 825 -15.62 -11.22 -6.51
CA SER A 825 -15.17 -10.40 -5.37
C SER A 825 -15.23 -8.91 -5.72
N PRO A 826 -15.98 -8.09 -4.97
CA PRO A 826 -16.07 -6.65 -5.19
C PRO A 826 -15.10 -5.82 -4.33
N HIS A 827 -14.70 -6.34 -3.16
CA HIS A 827 -13.72 -5.76 -2.23
C HIS A 827 -13.75 -4.23 -2.15
N THR A 828 -12.67 -3.54 -2.56
CA THR A 828 -12.54 -2.08 -2.42
C THR A 828 -13.61 -1.25 -3.17
N ALA A 829 -14.38 -1.85 -4.08
CA ALA A 829 -15.57 -1.20 -4.65
C ALA A 829 -16.70 -1.03 -3.60
N PHE A 830 -16.85 -1.95 -2.64
CA PHE A 830 -17.78 -1.80 -1.51
C PHE A 830 -17.31 -0.73 -0.52
N ASP A 831 -16.00 -0.55 -0.33
CA ASP A 831 -15.43 0.50 0.53
C ASP A 831 -15.60 1.91 -0.05
N SER A 832 -15.43 2.03 -1.38
CA SER A 832 -15.57 3.32 -2.09
C SER A 832 -17.02 3.74 -2.32
N ALA A 833 -17.93 2.81 -2.61
CA ALA A 833 -19.27 3.15 -3.09
C ALA A 833 -20.12 3.96 -2.09
N PRO A 834 -20.87 4.99 -2.54
CA PRO A 834 -21.94 5.60 -1.77
C PRO A 834 -23.00 4.54 -1.42
N GLY A 835 -23.36 4.44 -0.14
CA GLY A 835 -24.23 3.37 0.36
C GLY A 835 -23.55 2.01 0.56
N GLY A 836 -22.23 1.96 0.36
CA GLY A 836 -21.37 0.81 0.68
C GLY A 836 -20.92 0.75 2.14
N LEU A 837 -19.85 0.00 2.40
CA LEU A 837 -19.45 -0.40 3.76
C LEU A 837 -19.10 0.80 4.67
N GLY A 838 -18.38 1.78 4.13
CA GLY A 838 -18.02 3.00 4.85
C GLY A 838 -19.23 3.85 5.26
N ASP A 839 -20.35 3.77 4.53
CA ASP A 839 -21.60 4.45 4.89
C ASP A 839 -22.40 3.69 5.94
N TRP A 840 -22.42 2.35 5.89
CA TRP A 840 -23.03 1.52 6.95
C TRP A 840 -22.34 1.73 8.32
N LEU A 841 -21.00 1.77 8.35
CA LEU A 841 -20.25 2.08 9.57
C LEU A 841 -20.52 3.52 10.07
N ALA A 842 -20.78 4.47 9.17
CA ALA A 842 -21.16 5.84 9.54
C ALA A 842 -22.60 5.90 10.08
N ASP A 843 -23.54 5.15 9.49
CA ASP A 843 -24.94 5.02 9.94
C ASP A 843 -25.03 4.47 11.38
N ILE A 844 -24.21 3.46 11.71
CA ILE A 844 -24.09 2.93 13.08
C ILE A 844 -23.60 4.02 14.06
N VAL A 845 -22.57 4.78 13.68
CA VAL A 845 -21.98 5.83 14.53
C VAL A 845 -22.97 6.99 14.79
N THR A 846 -23.80 7.33 13.81
CA THR A 846 -24.72 8.49 13.87
C THR A 846 -26.12 8.14 14.39
N GLY A 847 -26.52 6.86 14.30
CA GLY A 847 -27.86 6.36 14.60
C GLY A 847 -28.86 6.54 13.45
N THR A 848 -28.43 7.03 12.27
CA THR A 848 -29.30 7.21 11.10
C THR A 848 -29.25 5.98 10.21
N LYS A 849 -30.39 5.33 9.93
CA LYS A 849 -30.48 4.40 8.80
C LYS A 849 -30.74 5.17 7.51
N THR A 850 -29.81 5.08 6.55
CA THR A 850 -29.98 5.66 5.21
C THR A 850 -31.03 4.87 4.43
N SER A 851 -32.03 5.54 3.86
CA SER A 851 -33.00 4.93 2.94
C SER A 851 -32.46 4.92 1.50
N ASN A 852 -32.78 3.87 0.73
CA ASN A 852 -32.18 3.56 -0.58
C ASN A 852 -32.43 4.60 -1.71
N ASP A 853 -33.17 5.69 -1.48
CA ASP A 853 -33.61 6.67 -2.51
C ASP A 853 -32.47 7.44 -3.22
N LEU A 854 -31.23 7.38 -2.72
CA LEU A 854 -30.09 8.15 -3.22
C LEU A 854 -29.65 7.80 -4.66
N LEU A 855 -30.12 6.70 -5.23
CA LEU A 855 -29.91 6.35 -6.65
C LEU A 855 -30.84 7.12 -7.62
N SER A 856 -31.73 7.99 -7.13
CA SER A 856 -32.61 8.82 -7.96
C SER A 856 -31.98 10.19 -8.31
N PRO A 857 -31.72 10.50 -9.60
CA PRO A 857 -30.90 11.66 -9.98
C PRO A 857 -31.70 12.98 -10.02
N ARG A 858 -32.27 13.43 -8.88
CA ARG A 858 -32.90 14.76 -8.80
C ARG A 858 -33.12 15.33 -7.39
N ALA A 859 -32.17 16.14 -6.92
CA ALA A 859 -32.41 17.15 -5.88
C ALA A 859 -31.58 18.42 -6.14
N GLN A 860 -32.23 19.59 -6.12
CA GLN A 860 -31.58 20.89 -5.90
C GLN A 860 -31.83 21.32 -4.45
N PRO A 861 -30.97 22.16 -3.85
CA PRO A 861 -31.14 22.60 -2.47
C PRO A 861 -32.26 23.67 -2.37
N GLU A 862 -33.46 23.26 -1.97
CA GLU A 862 -34.52 24.17 -1.51
C GLU A 862 -34.91 23.90 -0.06
N SER A 863 -35.29 24.98 0.64
CA SER A 863 -35.64 25.00 2.05
C SER A 863 -37.16 24.98 2.25
N SER A 864 -37.67 24.10 3.11
CA SER A 864 -39.06 24.14 3.58
C SER A 864 -39.21 23.68 5.03
N GLU A 865 -40.16 24.25 5.75
CA GLU A 865 -40.37 24.04 7.19
C GLU A 865 -41.37 22.91 7.50
N THR A 866 -41.02 22.06 8.47
CA THR A 866 -41.89 21.31 9.39
C THR A 866 -43.28 20.81 8.95
N THR A 867 -43.46 19.48 9.01
CA THR A 867 -44.63 18.86 9.65
C THR A 867 -44.18 17.67 10.50
N ASN A 868 -44.62 17.59 11.75
CA ASN A 868 -44.40 16.43 12.61
C ASN A 868 -45.43 15.33 12.29
N GLU A 869 -45.04 14.06 12.31
CA GLU A 869 -45.75 13.06 13.12
C GLU A 869 -44.87 11.83 13.44
N GLU A 870 -45.14 11.28 14.62
CA GLU A 870 -44.39 10.33 15.45
C GLU A 870 -43.81 9.06 14.76
N ASN A 871 -42.46 8.99 14.68
CA ASN A 871 -41.69 7.76 14.96
C ASN A 871 -40.22 8.12 15.24
N ASN A 872 -39.79 8.07 16.50
CA ASN A 872 -38.53 8.69 16.96
C ASN A 872 -37.79 7.83 18.02
N ASP A 873 -37.71 6.52 17.77
CA ASP A 873 -36.82 5.59 18.50
C ASP A 873 -35.54 5.38 17.66
N ASP A 874 -34.35 5.51 18.28
CA ASP A 874 -33.07 5.13 17.66
C ASP A 874 -33.07 3.60 17.43
N PRO A 875 -33.02 3.12 16.18
CA PRO A 875 -33.22 1.70 15.86
C PRO A 875 -32.09 0.80 16.36
N PHE A 876 -31.01 1.37 16.91
CA PHE A 876 -29.89 0.64 17.49
C PHE A 876 -29.87 0.70 19.03
N VAL A 877 -30.93 1.15 19.73
CA VAL A 877 -30.91 1.37 21.20
C VAL A 877 -32.03 0.68 21.96
N GLU A 878 -31.79 -0.55 22.44
CA GLU A 878 -32.63 -1.20 23.46
C GLU A 878 -32.32 -0.77 24.91
N LYS A 879 -33.34 -0.90 25.77
CA LYS A 879 -33.41 -0.41 27.17
C LYS A 879 -32.61 -1.24 28.19
N LYS A 880 -31.72 -2.15 27.76
CA LYS A 880 -30.88 -2.97 28.65
C LYS A 880 -29.42 -2.95 28.14
N ARG A 881 -28.52 -2.37 28.94
CA ARG A 881 -27.14 -2.07 28.54
C ARG A 881 -26.21 -3.29 28.64
N PRO A 882 -25.24 -3.47 27.71
CA PRO A 882 -24.06 -4.31 27.94
C PRO A 882 -23.12 -3.66 28.97
N THR A 883 -22.25 -4.47 29.58
CA THR A 883 -21.21 -4.00 30.52
C THR A 883 -19.83 -4.34 29.96
N PHE A 884 -19.03 -3.31 29.64
CA PHE A 884 -17.67 -3.45 29.13
C PHE A 884 -16.64 -3.29 30.27
N THR A 885 -15.61 -4.14 30.29
CA THR A 885 -14.57 -4.16 31.33
C THR A 885 -13.18 -3.92 30.74
N LEU A 886 -12.55 -2.78 31.08
CA LEU A 886 -11.15 -2.51 30.73
C LEU A 886 -10.20 -3.28 31.67
N ASN A 887 -9.58 -4.33 31.15
CA ASN A 887 -8.47 -5.00 31.83
C ASN A 887 -7.15 -4.28 31.50
N HIS A 888 -6.24 -4.22 32.47
CA HIS A 888 -4.86 -3.69 32.38
C HIS A 888 -4.65 -2.17 32.24
N HIS A 889 -5.66 -1.33 32.00
CA HIS A 889 -5.46 0.14 32.09
C HIS A 889 -5.47 0.60 33.56
N PRO A 890 -4.53 1.44 34.04
CA PRO A 890 -4.41 1.79 35.46
C PRO A 890 -5.60 2.57 36.05
N SER A 891 -6.53 3.06 35.22
CA SER A 891 -7.81 3.64 35.66
C SER A 891 -8.85 2.57 36.03
N GLN A 892 -8.49 1.57 36.84
CA GLN A 892 -9.44 0.54 37.32
C GLN A 892 -10.34 1.08 38.44
N ALA A 893 -11.29 1.93 38.05
CA ALA A 893 -12.55 2.11 38.76
C ALA A 893 -13.60 1.20 38.10
N LEU A 894 -14.44 0.54 38.90
CA LEU A 894 -15.57 -0.24 38.39
C LEU A 894 -16.53 0.68 37.61
N LEU A 895 -16.63 0.46 36.29
CA LEU A 895 -17.53 1.22 35.39
C LEU A 895 -18.99 0.83 35.60
N SER A 896 -19.53 1.20 36.76
CA SER A 896 -20.93 1.59 36.84
C SER A 896 -21.10 2.87 36.02
N PHE A 897 -21.98 2.86 35.01
CA PHE A 897 -22.28 4.03 34.17
C PHE A 897 -23.06 5.08 34.99
N GLY A 898 -22.34 5.81 35.85
CA GLY A 898 -22.85 6.63 36.95
C GLY A 898 -23.50 7.97 36.57
N VAL A 899 -23.87 8.17 35.31
CA VAL A 899 -24.66 9.32 34.85
C VAL A 899 -25.73 8.80 33.89
N SER A 900 -26.97 9.24 34.07
CA SER A 900 -28.04 9.04 33.09
C SER A 900 -27.98 10.14 32.03
N PRO A 901 -27.87 9.79 30.73
CA PRO A 901 -28.16 10.73 29.65
C PRO A 901 -29.63 11.21 29.70
N PRO A 902 -30.00 12.29 28.96
CA PRO A 902 -31.40 12.60 28.69
C PRO A 902 -32.14 11.41 28.05
N ALA A 903 -33.47 11.39 28.17
CA ALA A 903 -34.28 10.17 27.99
C ALA A 903 -34.42 9.68 26.54
N ASP A 904 -34.20 10.56 25.56
CA ASP A 904 -34.59 10.36 24.17
C ASP A 904 -33.33 10.32 23.27
N PRO A 905 -32.93 9.17 22.71
CA PRO A 905 -31.81 9.08 21.79
C PRO A 905 -32.21 9.60 20.41
N VAL A 906 -31.91 10.87 20.13
CA VAL A 906 -32.16 11.48 18.81
C VAL A 906 -31.05 11.10 17.83
N THR A 907 -31.39 10.94 16.55
CA THR A 907 -30.43 10.88 15.45
C THR A 907 -29.53 12.11 15.47
N ALA A 908 -28.21 11.90 15.56
CA ALA A 908 -27.28 13.02 15.76
C ALA A 908 -27.15 13.83 14.46
N PRO A 909 -27.48 15.15 14.45
CA PRO A 909 -27.33 15.96 13.24
C PRO A 909 -25.86 16.04 12.85
N HIS A 910 -25.54 15.62 11.62
CA HIS A 910 -24.16 15.47 11.18
C HIS A 910 -24.00 15.77 9.67
N GLU A 911 -22.77 16.07 9.29
CA GLU A 911 -22.30 16.10 7.90
C GLU A 911 -21.43 14.87 7.63
N ARG A 912 -21.44 14.37 6.39
CA ARG A 912 -20.63 13.21 5.94
C ARG A 912 -19.92 13.55 4.63
N ALA A 913 -18.66 13.12 4.50
CA ALA A 913 -17.87 13.21 3.27
C ALA A 913 -16.95 11.99 3.13
N ALA A 914 -16.50 11.64 1.93
CA ALA A 914 -15.42 10.67 1.75
C ALA A 914 -14.09 11.22 2.31
N ILE A 915 -13.21 10.35 2.83
CA ILE A 915 -11.89 10.79 3.36
C ILE A 915 -11.01 11.36 2.23
N LYS A 916 -11.03 10.72 1.06
CA LYS A 916 -10.46 11.21 -0.20
C LYS A 916 -11.44 10.83 -1.32
N PRO A 917 -12.21 11.77 -1.89
CA PRO A 917 -13.09 11.48 -3.02
C PRO A 917 -12.32 10.94 -4.22
N GLN A 918 -12.92 9.99 -4.93
CA GLN A 918 -12.32 9.38 -6.11
C GLN A 918 -12.07 10.42 -7.22
N SER A 919 -10.96 10.27 -7.95
CA SER A 919 -10.59 11.15 -9.06
C SER A 919 -10.10 10.32 -10.26
N PRO A 920 -10.73 10.44 -11.45
CA PRO A 920 -11.94 11.22 -11.74
C PRO A 920 -13.17 10.69 -10.98
N GLU A 921 -14.12 11.57 -10.67
CA GLU A 921 -15.40 11.21 -10.06
C GLU A 921 -16.28 10.47 -11.07
N LEU A 922 -16.88 9.34 -10.66
CA LEU A 922 -17.76 8.54 -11.51
C LEU A 922 -19.17 9.16 -11.53
N PRO A 923 -19.72 9.60 -12.69
CA PRO A 923 -20.98 10.35 -12.71
C PRO A 923 -22.23 9.59 -12.22
N SER A 924 -22.17 8.27 -12.07
CA SER A 924 -23.22 7.45 -11.46
C SER A 924 -23.12 7.32 -9.94
N HIS A 925 -21.94 7.62 -9.36
CA HIS A 925 -21.64 7.43 -7.94
C HIS A 925 -20.84 8.64 -7.39
N PRO A 926 -21.47 9.82 -7.27
CA PRO A 926 -20.82 11.01 -6.75
C PRO A 926 -20.41 10.86 -5.28
N ASN A 927 -19.34 11.55 -4.86
CA ASN A 927 -18.74 11.43 -3.51
C ASN A 927 -18.30 9.99 -3.14
N ALA A 928 -18.07 9.11 -4.13
CA ALA A 928 -17.38 7.84 -3.90
C ALA A 928 -15.93 8.05 -3.42
N GLY A 929 -15.39 7.09 -2.66
CA GLY A 929 -14.00 7.06 -2.21
C GLY A 929 -13.84 6.32 -0.88
N MET A 930 -12.61 5.89 -0.57
CA MET A 930 -12.35 5.06 0.61
C MET A 930 -12.72 5.78 1.92
N GLY A 931 -13.50 5.12 2.75
CA GLY A 931 -13.86 5.56 4.10
C GLY A 931 -14.68 6.85 4.18
N ARG A 932 -15.06 7.27 5.39
CA ARG A 932 -15.92 8.44 5.64
C ARG A 932 -15.39 9.32 6.77
N ILE A 933 -15.60 10.62 6.66
CA ILE A 933 -15.51 11.56 7.78
C ILE A 933 -16.93 11.95 8.17
N VAL A 934 -17.29 11.72 9.43
CA VAL A 934 -18.52 12.20 10.06
C VAL A 934 -18.18 13.41 10.93
N LYS A 935 -18.96 14.49 10.82
CA LYS A 935 -18.86 15.67 11.70
C LYS A 935 -20.22 15.92 12.33
N PHE A 936 -20.33 15.69 13.63
CA PHE A 936 -21.51 16.04 14.40
C PHE A 936 -21.59 17.56 14.59
N LYS A 937 -22.80 18.10 14.51
CA LYS A 937 -23.11 19.51 14.78
C LYS A 937 -22.80 19.89 16.23
N ASP A 938 -23.15 19.00 17.15
CA ASP A 938 -22.99 19.13 18.59
C ASP A 938 -22.17 17.90 19.10
N PRO A 939 -21.18 18.05 20.00
CA PRO A 939 -20.34 16.93 20.46
C PRO A 939 -21.15 15.79 21.10
N GLN A 940 -20.76 14.54 20.81
CA GLN A 940 -21.43 13.33 21.26
C GLN A 940 -20.57 12.61 22.34
N PRO A 941 -21.12 12.22 23.51
CA PRO A 941 -20.36 11.49 24.52
C PRO A 941 -19.87 10.12 24.03
N LEU A 942 -18.58 9.82 24.23
CA LEU A 942 -17.95 8.55 23.85
C LEU A 942 -18.70 7.30 24.37
N PRO A 943 -19.25 7.24 25.61
CA PRO A 943 -20.02 6.09 26.07
C PRO A 943 -21.23 5.74 25.21
N MET A 944 -21.85 6.74 24.56
CA MET A 944 -23.01 6.55 23.68
C MET A 944 -22.59 6.00 22.32
N LEU A 945 -21.47 6.49 21.76
CA LEU A 945 -20.90 5.94 20.53
C LEU A 945 -20.48 4.48 20.72
N LEU A 946 -19.92 4.13 21.89
CA LEU A 946 -19.57 2.74 22.23
C LEU A 946 -20.80 1.81 22.36
N ASP A 947 -21.93 2.30 22.88
CA ASP A 947 -23.18 1.55 22.96
C ASP A 947 -23.80 1.35 21.56
N ARG A 948 -23.78 2.38 20.69
CA ARG A 948 -24.20 2.29 19.28
C ARG A 948 -23.33 1.32 18.47
N ILE A 949 -22.01 1.50 18.49
CA ILE A 949 -21.03 0.64 17.80
C ILE A 949 -21.16 -0.81 18.29
N GLY A 950 -21.27 -1.01 19.61
CA GLY A 950 -21.50 -2.33 20.19
C GLY A 950 -22.75 -3.00 19.64
N LYS A 951 -23.89 -2.29 19.54
CA LYS A 951 -25.17 -2.87 19.12
C LYS A 951 -25.29 -3.05 17.60
N GLY A 952 -24.87 -2.08 16.79
CA GLY A 952 -24.86 -2.19 15.32
C GLY A 952 -23.96 -3.30 14.80
N LEU A 953 -22.93 -3.67 15.56
CA LEU A 953 -22.06 -4.82 15.26
C LEU A 953 -22.50 -6.11 15.98
N HIS A 954 -23.79 -6.23 16.28
CA HIS A 954 -24.41 -7.43 16.88
C HIS A 954 -23.88 -7.83 18.28
N ASN A 955 -23.39 -6.86 19.07
CA ASN A 955 -22.81 -7.04 20.41
C ASN A 955 -21.63 -8.03 20.43
N PRO A 956 -20.48 -7.68 19.80
CA PRO A 956 -19.30 -8.53 19.79
C PRO A 956 -18.77 -8.73 21.22
N LYS A 957 -18.07 -9.85 21.45
CA LYS A 957 -17.61 -10.27 22.80
C LYS A 957 -16.64 -9.29 23.47
N GLY A 958 -16.08 -8.37 22.71
CA GLY A 958 -15.25 -7.24 23.11
C GLY A 958 -14.58 -6.65 21.88
N PHE A 959 -14.13 -5.40 21.94
CA PHE A 959 -13.34 -4.77 20.89
C PHE A 959 -12.29 -3.82 21.51
N PRO A 960 -11.07 -3.73 20.95
CA PRO A 960 -10.05 -2.78 21.39
C PRO A 960 -10.49 -1.30 21.37
N ILE A 961 -10.10 -0.57 22.41
CA ILE A 961 -10.18 0.90 22.46
C ILE A 961 -8.88 1.46 23.03
N ALA A 962 -8.36 2.52 22.42
CA ALA A 962 -7.29 3.34 22.97
C ALA A 962 -7.81 4.75 23.25
N ILE A 963 -7.52 5.29 24.44
CA ILE A 963 -7.93 6.63 24.87
C ILE A 963 -6.71 7.43 25.38
N PRO A 964 -6.76 8.78 25.37
CA PRO A 964 -5.69 9.60 25.91
C PRO A 964 -5.39 9.30 27.37
N GLN A 965 -4.11 9.12 27.70
CA GLN A 965 -3.67 8.79 29.05
C GLN A 965 -4.13 9.87 30.05
N GLY A 966 -4.75 9.45 31.14
CA GLY A 966 -5.27 10.34 32.18
C GLY A 966 -6.71 10.85 31.99
N LYS A 967 -7.40 10.52 30.88
CA LYS A 967 -8.86 10.73 30.74
C LYS A 967 -9.66 9.47 31.10
N SER A 968 -10.89 9.65 31.58
CA SER A 968 -11.90 8.56 31.64
C SER A 968 -12.73 8.52 30.35
N ILE A 969 -13.28 7.36 30.00
CA ILE A 969 -14.24 7.22 28.88
C ILE A 969 -15.45 8.15 29.09
N ALA A 970 -15.87 8.38 30.34
CA ALA A 970 -16.99 9.24 30.68
C ALA A 970 -16.73 10.75 30.45
N ASP A 971 -15.47 11.17 30.37
CA ASP A 971 -15.05 12.58 30.25
C ASP A 971 -14.70 12.97 28.80
N ILE A 972 -14.99 12.11 27.82
CA ILE A 972 -14.63 12.31 26.41
C ILE A 972 -15.88 12.57 25.57
N GLU A 973 -15.90 13.73 24.92
CA GLU A 973 -16.86 14.09 23.88
C GLU A 973 -16.18 14.05 22.50
N ILE A 974 -16.92 13.57 21.50
CA ILE A 974 -16.46 13.37 20.12
C ILE A 974 -17.34 14.21 19.20
N ARG A 975 -16.74 15.16 18.47
CA ARG A 975 -17.45 15.97 17.47
C ARG A 975 -17.21 15.47 16.05
N SER A 976 -16.12 14.72 15.83
CA SER A 976 -15.67 14.29 14.51
C SER A 976 -15.06 12.89 14.54
N VAL A 977 -15.39 12.09 13.52
CA VAL A 977 -15.01 10.68 13.40
C VAL A 977 -14.44 10.42 12.01
N GLY A 978 -13.25 9.81 11.94
CA GLY A 978 -12.70 9.21 10.73
C GLY A 978 -12.96 7.71 10.72
N ILE A 979 -13.58 7.20 9.66
CA ILE A 979 -14.10 5.83 9.54
C ILE A 979 -13.45 5.12 8.35
N CYS A 980 -12.88 3.94 8.57
CA CYS A 980 -12.33 3.07 7.52
C CYS A 980 -12.48 1.60 7.92
N ALA A 981 -13.17 0.77 7.13
CA ALA A 981 -13.16 -0.68 7.33
C ALA A 981 -11.76 -1.29 7.11
N GLY A 982 -11.57 -2.56 7.47
CA GLY A 982 -10.28 -3.24 7.35
C GLY A 982 -9.13 -2.51 8.07
N SER A 983 -7.97 -2.43 7.43
CA SER A 983 -6.76 -1.79 7.99
C SER A 983 -6.68 -0.30 7.66
N GLY A 984 -7.17 0.55 8.57
CA GLY A 984 -7.32 1.99 8.34
C GLY A 984 -6.07 2.85 8.55
N SER A 985 -4.96 2.31 9.10
CA SER A 985 -3.76 3.05 9.53
C SER A 985 -3.35 4.18 8.57
N THR A 986 -3.14 3.86 7.30
CA THR A 986 -2.59 4.79 6.30
C THR A 986 -3.62 5.79 5.79
N LEU A 987 -4.90 5.42 5.73
CA LEU A 987 -5.97 6.30 5.25
C LEU A 987 -6.38 7.34 6.32
N LEU A 988 -6.39 6.92 7.58
CA LEU A 988 -6.76 7.74 8.74
C LEU A 988 -5.60 8.62 9.25
N SER A 989 -4.35 8.29 8.87
CA SER A 989 -3.17 9.08 9.21
C SER A 989 -3.28 10.53 8.70
N GLY A 990 -2.96 11.49 9.59
CA GLY A 990 -2.97 12.91 9.28
C GLY A 990 -4.34 13.59 9.21
N LEU A 991 -5.46 12.86 9.33
CA LEU A 991 -6.79 13.48 9.47
C LEU A 991 -6.89 14.28 10.76
N ASP A 992 -7.70 15.35 10.79
CA ASP A 992 -8.01 16.10 12.01
C ASP A 992 -9.43 15.75 12.51
N VAL A 993 -9.50 14.72 13.35
CA VAL A 993 -10.72 14.16 13.92
C VAL A 993 -10.50 13.70 15.36
N ASP A 994 -11.56 13.71 16.18
CA ASP A 994 -11.50 13.36 17.61
C ASP A 994 -11.48 11.84 17.85
N LEU A 995 -12.12 11.07 16.97
CA LEU A 995 -12.20 9.60 17.00
C LEU A 995 -11.75 8.98 15.68
N LEU A 996 -10.91 7.95 15.76
CA LEU A 996 -10.57 7.03 14.67
C LEU A 996 -11.34 5.73 14.89
N PHE A 997 -12.07 5.28 13.87
CA PHE A 997 -12.93 4.09 13.92
C PHE A 997 -12.59 3.16 12.75
N THR A 998 -12.09 1.95 13.05
CA THR A 998 -11.55 1.06 12.02
C THR A 998 -11.56 -0.41 12.42
N GLY A 999 -11.27 -1.32 11.49
CA GLY A 999 -11.00 -2.73 11.79
C GLY A 999 -9.68 -2.85 12.55
N GLU A 1000 -8.57 -2.45 11.92
CA GLU A 1000 -7.20 -2.63 12.42
C GLU A 1000 -6.37 -1.35 12.34
N MET A 1001 -5.46 -1.17 13.30
CA MET A 1001 -4.50 -0.06 13.30
C MET A 1001 -3.22 -0.42 14.06
N ASP A 1002 -2.07 0.03 13.56
CA ASP A 1002 -0.75 -0.27 14.12
C ASP A 1002 -0.59 0.27 15.54
N HIS A 1003 0.12 -0.47 16.40
CA HIS A 1003 0.32 -0.09 17.81
C HIS A 1003 0.93 1.32 17.96
N HIS A 1004 1.92 1.67 17.12
CA HIS A 1004 2.54 3.00 17.15
C HIS A 1004 1.65 4.10 16.57
N ALA A 1005 0.78 3.78 15.59
CA ALA A 1005 -0.22 4.72 15.10
C ALA A 1005 -1.30 4.99 16.17
N ALA A 1006 -1.73 3.95 16.89
CA ALA A 1006 -2.64 4.09 18.02
C ALA A 1006 -2.03 4.90 19.16
N LEU A 1007 -0.74 4.70 19.48
CA LEU A 1007 0.00 5.51 20.46
C LEU A 1007 0.05 6.99 20.04
N ALA A 1008 0.44 7.27 18.80
CA ALA A 1008 0.50 8.64 18.27
C ALA A 1008 -0.88 9.33 18.27
N ALA A 1009 -1.96 8.60 17.98
CA ALA A 1009 -3.32 9.13 18.04
C ALA A 1009 -3.73 9.53 19.47
N ILE A 1010 -3.46 8.69 20.48
CA ILE A 1010 -3.81 9.02 21.87
C ILE A 1010 -2.91 10.12 22.47
N GLU A 1011 -1.66 10.25 22.03
CA GLU A 1011 -0.77 11.38 22.36
C GLU A 1011 -1.27 12.69 21.76
N GLN A 1012 -1.87 12.65 20.56
CA GLN A 1012 -2.60 13.77 19.94
C GLN A 1012 -3.96 14.05 20.60
N GLY A 1013 -4.31 13.34 21.67
CA GLY A 1013 -5.55 13.56 22.44
C GLY A 1013 -6.80 12.93 21.84
N ARG A 1014 -6.65 12.07 20.83
CA ARG A 1014 -7.72 11.41 20.07
C ARG A 1014 -8.07 10.04 20.67
N VAL A 1015 -9.21 9.50 20.27
CA VAL A 1015 -9.63 8.12 20.60
C VAL A 1015 -9.44 7.21 19.39
N VAL A 1016 -9.15 5.94 19.64
CA VAL A 1016 -9.14 4.89 18.63
C VAL A 1016 -10.10 3.78 19.06
N ILE A 1017 -11.02 3.39 18.18
CA ILE A 1017 -11.79 2.15 18.29
C ILE A 1017 -11.33 1.24 17.14
N SER A 1018 -10.80 0.08 17.49
CA SER A 1018 -10.42 -0.98 16.54
C SER A 1018 -11.32 -2.18 16.80
N LEU A 1019 -11.93 -2.72 15.73
CA LEU A 1019 -12.95 -3.77 15.80
C LEU A 1019 -12.38 -5.19 15.61
N PHE A 1020 -11.10 -5.31 15.27
CA PHE A 1020 -10.56 -6.38 14.41
C PHE A 1020 -11.17 -6.31 13.00
N HIS A 1021 -10.40 -6.70 11.98
CA HIS A 1021 -10.76 -6.65 10.55
C HIS A 1021 -12.21 -7.13 10.31
N SER A 1022 -12.41 -8.43 10.55
CA SER A 1022 -13.62 -9.17 10.17
C SER A 1022 -14.93 -8.72 10.83
N ASN A 1023 -14.88 -8.01 11.96
CA ASN A 1023 -16.08 -7.43 12.60
C ASN A 1023 -16.47 -6.07 11.98
N SER A 1024 -15.55 -5.41 11.28
CA SER A 1024 -15.82 -4.16 10.56
C SER A 1024 -16.51 -4.39 9.21
N GLU A 1025 -16.41 -5.60 8.64
CA GLU A 1025 -17.07 -5.97 7.38
C GLU A 1025 -18.33 -6.85 7.54
N ARG A 1026 -18.29 -7.92 8.36
CA ARG A 1026 -19.27 -9.03 8.22
C ARG A 1026 -20.75 -8.67 8.42
N GLY A 1027 -21.07 -7.67 9.24
CA GLY A 1027 -22.46 -7.24 9.45
C GLY A 1027 -23.13 -6.66 8.20
N PHE A 1028 -22.36 -6.00 7.34
CA PHE A 1028 -22.84 -5.38 6.10
C PHE A 1028 -23.46 -6.38 5.11
N LEU A 1029 -22.97 -7.63 5.09
CA LEU A 1029 -23.50 -8.68 4.22
C LEU A 1029 -24.99 -8.93 4.48
N ALA A 1030 -25.37 -8.99 5.76
CA ALA A 1030 -26.74 -9.28 6.20
C ALA A 1030 -27.61 -8.03 6.36
N GLU A 1031 -27.06 -6.90 6.82
CA GLU A 1031 -27.84 -5.68 7.06
C GLU A 1031 -28.08 -4.84 5.80
N VAL A 1032 -27.21 -4.91 4.78
CA VAL A 1032 -27.24 -3.99 3.63
C VAL A 1032 -27.15 -4.73 2.30
N LEU A 1033 -26.11 -5.53 2.10
CA LEU A 1033 -25.82 -6.11 0.78
C LEU A 1033 -26.91 -7.07 0.32
N LEU A 1034 -27.42 -7.95 1.20
CA LEU A 1034 -28.46 -8.91 0.86
C LEU A 1034 -29.69 -8.23 0.24
N GLY A 1035 -30.27 -7.24 0.93
CA GLY A 1035 -31.48 -6.56 0.44
C GLY A 1035 -31.24 -5.72 -0.83
N GLN A 1036 -30.11 -5.03 -0.94
CA GLN A 1036 -29.75 -4.31 -2.17
C GLN A 1036 -29.54 -5.26 -3.36
N LEU A 1037 -28.93 -6.43 -3.11
CA LEU A 1037 -28.64 -7.40 -4.15
C LEU A 1037 -29.89 -8.18 -4.56
N GLU A 1038 -30.82 -8.48 -3.66
CA GLU A 1038 -32.13 -9.08 -4.01
C GLU A 1038 -32.88 -8.21 -5.02
N GLU A 1039 -33.02 -6.91 -4.74
CA GLU A 1039 -33.68 -5.95 -5.64
C GLU A 1039 -32.96 -5.87 -7.01
N ALA A 1040 -31.62 -5.75 -7.01
CA ALA A 1040 -30.85 -5.64 -8.25
C ALA A 1040 -30.76 -6.94 -9.06
N VAL A 1041 -30.76 -8.11 -8.41
CA VAL A 1041 -30.80 -9.42 -9.09
C VAL A 1041 -32.18 -9.66 -9.67
N GLN A 1042 -33.27 -9.29 -8.99
CA GLN A 1042 -34.62 -9.41 -9.55
C GLN A 1042 -34.77 -8.64 -10.88
N GLU A 1043 -34.23 -7.42 -10.96
CA GLU A 1043 -34.25 -6.61 -12.19
C GLU A 1043 -33.37 -7.20 -13.31
N GLU A 1044 -32.09 -7.50 -13.03
CA GLU A 1044 -31.17 -8.04 -14.04
C GLU A 1044 -31.53 -9.47 -14.47
N TRP A 1045 -32.09 -10.31 -13.58
CA TRP A 1045 -32.54 -11.65 -13.92
C TRP A 1045 -33.73 -11.61 -14.87
N THR A 1046 -34.70 -10.73 -14.59
CA THR A 1046 -35.82 -10.46 -15.52
C THR A 1046 -35.32 -9.99 -16.89
N ARG A 1047 -34.28 -9.14 -16.93
CA ARG A 1047 -33.71 -8.67 -18.21
C ARG A 1047 -32.95 -9.77 -18.97
N VAL A 1048 -32.13 -10.58 -18.28
CA VAL A 1048 -31.40 -11.70 -18.90
C VAL A 1048 -32.36 -12.75 -19.46
N ARG A 1049 -33.47 -13.05 -18.78
CA ARG A 1049 -34.49 -14.00 -19.27
C ARG A 1049 -35.18 -13.55 -20.55
N GLU A 1050 -35.36 -12.26 -20.78
CA GLU A 1050 -35.92 -11.74 -22.05
C GLU A 1050 -34.82 -11.57 -23.12
N GLU A 1051 -33.58 -11.23 -22.75
CA GLU A 1051 -32.43 -11.14 -23.68
C GLU A 1051 -32.04 -12.49 -24.30
N GLU A 1052 -32.04 -13.58 -23.51
CA GLU A 1052 -31.59 -14.91 -23.94
C GLU A 1052 -32.75 -15.87 -24.27
N LYS A 1053 -33.97 -15.34 -24.38
CA LYS A 1053 -35.24 -16.09 -24.50
C LYS A 1053 -35.32 -17.09 -25.66
N ASP A 1054 -34.72 -16.75 -26.80
CA ASP A 1054 -34.67 -17.58 -28.01
C ASP A 1054 -33.53 -18.62 -27.97
N ASN A 1055 -32.74 -18.67 -26.88
CA ASN A 1055 -31.61 -19.57 -26.72
C ASN A 1055 -32.08 -20.94 -26.18
N GLU A 1056 -32.44 -21.86 -27.08
CA GLU A 1056 -32.91 -23.21 -26.75
C GLU A 1056 -31.94 -24.03 -25.86
N GLN A 1057 -30.64 -23.67 -25.78
CA GLN A 1057 -29.69 -24.32 -24.86
C GLN A 1057 -29.83 -23.88 -23.40
N LEU A 1058 -30.46 -22.72 -23.14
CA LEU A 1058 -30.63 -22.14 -21.80
C LEU A 1058 -32.05 -22.28 -21.26
N LYS A 1059 -33.00 -22.72 -22.10
CA LYS A 1059 -34.45 -22.76 -21.85
C LYS A 1059 -34.87 -23.25 -20.46
N GLU A 1060 -34.43 -24.44 -20.04
CA GLU A 1060 -34.73 -25.02 -18.71
C GLU A 1060 -34.15 -24.19 -17.54
N ALA A 1061 -33.11 -23.40 -17.78
CA ALA A 1061 -32.56 -22.45 -16.81
C ALA A 1061 -33.21 -21.06 -16.87
N LEU A 1062 -33.96 -20.73 -17.93
CA LEU A 1062 -34.74 -19.49 -18.06
C LEU A 1062 -36.22 -19.68 -17.70
N GLU A 1063 -36.74 -20.91 -17.65
CA GLU A 1063 -38.11 -21.20 -17.19
C GLU A 1063 -38.26 -20.96 -15.67
N ASP A 1064 -37.19 -21.18 -14.91
CA ASP A 1064 -37.12 -21.03 -13.45
C ASP A 1064 -36.91 -19.57 -13.01
N ASP A 1065 -37.89 -18.99 -12.34
CA ASP A 1065 -37.88 -17.57 -11.93
C ASP A 1065 -37.54 -17.32 -10.45
N ASP A 1066 -37.71 -18.32 -9.59
CA ASP A 1066 -37.29 -18.27 -8.19
C ASP A 1066 -35.75 -18.17 -8.06
N PHE A 1067 -35.29 -17.45 -7.04
CA PHE A 1067 -33.89 -17.39 -6.64
C PHE A 1067 -33.73 -17.11 -5.14
N GLU A 1068 -32.54 -17.35 -4.60
CA GLU A 1068 -32.23 -17.18 -3.17
C GLU A 1068 -30.89 -16.46 -3.00
N ILE A 1069 -30.80 -15.57 -2.01
CA ILE A 1069 -29.54 -14.94 -1.58
C ILE A 1069 -29.32 -15.23 -0.11
N ALA A 1070 -28.27 -15.99 0.20
CA ALA A 1070 -27.95 -16.43 1.56
C ALA A 1070 -26.61 -15.84 2.03
N VAL A 1071 -26.47 -15.58 3.33
CA VAL A 1071 -25.17 -15.30 3.97
C VAL A 1071 -24.66 -16.59 4.60
N SER A 1072 -23.37 -16.88 4.41
CA SER A 1072 -22.70 -18.08 4.91
C SER A 1072 -22.79 -18.25 6.44
N GLU A 1073 -23.17 -19.44 6.93
CA GLU A 1073 -23.05 -19.84 8.35
C GLU A 1073 -21.67 -20.42 8.68
N ALA A 1074 -20.92 -20.81 7.64
CA ALA A 1074 -19.56 -21.33 7.72
C ALA A 1074 -18.49 -20.22 7.84
N ASP A 1075 -18.76 -19.01 7.32
CA ASP A 1075 -17.89 -17.84 7.39
C ASP A 1075 -17.74 -17.32 8.83
N ARG A 1076 -16.49 -17.21 9.30
CA ARG A 1076 -16.13 -16.86 10.68
C ARG A 1076 -14.78 -16.17 10.72
N ASP A 1077 -14.67 -15.16 11.58
CA ASP A 1077 -13.40 -14.55 11.97
C ASP A 1077 -12.41 -15.64 12.44
N PRO A 1078 -11.17 -15.71 11.92
CA PRO A 1078 -10.17 -16.67 12.36
C PRO A 1078 -9.71 -16.46 13.82
N TYR A 1079 -9.97 -15.30 14.41
CA TYR A 1079 -9.56 -14.96 15.78
C TYR A 1079 -10.69 -15.12 16.80
N GLY A 1080 -10.41 -15.90 17.86
CA GLY A 1080 -11.32 -16.09 19.00
C GLY A 1080 -10.92 -15.27 20.22
N ILE A 1081 -11.77 -14.33 20.65
CA ILE A 1081 -11.53 -13.55 21.89
C ILE A 1081 -11.71 -14.44 23.13
N VAL A 1082 -10.59 -14.75 23.81
CA VAL A 1082 -10.58 -15.48 25.09
C VAL A 1082 -10.66 -14.49 26.26
N VAL A 1083 -11.88 -14.26 26.76
CA VAL A 1083 -12.08 -13.44 27.97
C VAL A 1083 -11.87 -14.31 29.22
N LEU A 1084 -10.73 -14.14 29.89
CA LEU A 1084 -10.43 -14.81 31.14
C LEU A 1084 -11.25 -14.18 32.28
N LYS A 1085 -12.42 -14.75 32.55
CA LYS A 1085 -13.29 -14.32 33.65
C LYS A 1085 -12.60 -14.60 34.98
N SER A 1086 -12.31 -13.55 35.75
CA SER A 1086 -12.24 -13.67 37.21
C SER A 1086 -13.59 -14.17 37.73
N GLU A 1087 -13.57 -15.14 38.65
CA GLU A 1087 -14.78 -15.51 39.40
C GLU A 1087 -15.27 -14.30 40.23
N ALA A 1088 -16.58 -14.24 40.45
CA ALA A 1088 -17.30 -13.03 40.89
C ALA A 1088 -17.36 -12.83 42.41
#